data_AF-A0A1D3RVR1-F1
#
_entry.id   AF-A0A1D3RVR1-F1
#
_cell.length_a   1.000
_cell.length_b   1.000
_cell.length_c   1.000
_cell.angle_alpha   90.00
_cell.angle_beta   90.00
_cell.angle_gamma   90.00
#
_symmetry.space_group_name_H-M   'P 1'
#
loop_
_entity.id
_entity.type
_entity.pdbx_description
1 polymer ?
#
loop_
_entity_poly.entity_id
_entity_poly.type
_entity_poly.pdbx_seq_one_letter_code
_entity_poly.pdbx_strand_id
1 'polypeptide(L)'
;MNFFSVFNFYTILIIIIVCHKNKGNALSTFKKVFDRLQMFVGAKRNYNILKKKNFLYYTKKAFYISPKNISNNKHQNFNVIKFKRWHSCEEKYNKQFKIFTTNNLVNNEKMTYDKEYLSYLKGYIINGKDLDLSENGSSICQAENNKKDGEPVWDIETVIDKAVTQRELELFEFLMKVNEQYKLDTTLRVVGGWVRDKFLNISNDDIDITVDNMKGSDFCNYIKEYIKDKENKNFNFGIIKINCDQSKHLETSSFNLFNFQVDIVNLRNETYTEESRIPEIAIGTPEEDALRRDFTINSLFYNLKNKKVEDYTKNGIHHLKNQIISTPLNPLTTFLDDPLRIIRCIRFCGYFDFNLDQSIFDVLKNEDIKKSFNKKISKSRLASEIIKIFSHKCKNIVLSLTLLNYSNYSEEIFKLPSDYFIQNEEVFEKMKKKKNHKIEDHWYETNGVVNKRVHLFEDSKEIDKNLDKSIDEYVGHKDSSKDDNKIENLENLKDDRNIENDWLFEGLNYVKFFKDIEKSELLKQILCDLDYKENINYIHMCLFLLPLKNYYIYIKKGVKTEYVIEYIIRESLKFPLKYSKFCVNIYEGFTHLYKLYKNINVLEFLKDNNDKKTNLNIKGDVVIFLKNVGDKWDLLILIFYIFHKYNELNKNFINIITNDIYLSDFAIKLYQYILKNGIQKSYNIKPFLKWPNIKHHFPNIASNRINEVYEQIIHFTCIHGEKEEECIEFLKKHFNKPE
;
A
#
# COMPACT_ATOMS: atom_id res chain seq x y z
N MET A 1 6.25 34.95 -31.70
CA MET A 1 6.26 33.55 -32.18
C MET A 1 6.67 33.54 -33.64
N ASN A 2 7.86 33.05 -33.98
CA ASN A 2 8.42 33.18 -35.33
C ASN A 2 7.66 32.32 -36.35
N PHE A 3 7.20 32.94 -37.43
CA PHE A 3 6.51 32.33 -38.57
C PHE A 3 7.24 31.07 -39.10
N PHE A 4 8.56 31.02 -38.95
CA PHE A 4 9.42 29.90 -39.30
C PHE A 4 9.19 28.62 -38.48
N SER A 5 8.82 28.72 -37.19
CA SER A 5 8.54 27.53 -36.37
C SER A 5 7.20 26.90 -36.71
N VAL A 6 6.22 27.75 -37.06
CA VAL A 6 4.90 27.31 -37.51
C VAL A 6 5.02 26.68 -38.91
N PHE A 7 5.77 27.29 -39.81
CA PHE A 7 6.00 26.75 -41.15
C PHE A 7 6.71 25.40 -41.10
N ASN A 8 7.75 25.23 -40.28
CA ASN A 8 8.44 23.95 -40.13
C ASN A 8 7.56 22.86 -39.52
N PHE A 9 6.71 23.22 -38.55
CA PHE A 9 5.78 22.28 -37.95
C PHE A 9 4.75 21.78 -38.97
N TYR A 10 4.17 22.69 -39.76
CA TYR A 10 3.21 22.32 -40.82
C TYR A 10 3.85 21.58 -41.98
N THR A 11 5.10 21.91 -42.34
CA THR A 11 5.81 21.20 -43.41
C THR A 11 6.13 19.75 -42.98
N ILE A 12 6.56 19.55 -41.73
CA ILE A 12 6.79 18.22 -41.16
C ILE A 12 5.47 17.45 -41.05
N LEU A 13 4.38 18.12 -40.64
CA LEU A 13 3.06 17.52 -40.56
C LEU A 13 2.54 17.08 -41.94
N ILE A 14 2.72 17.91 -42.99
CA ILE A 14 2.32 17.58 -44.35
C ILE A 14 3.16 16.44 -44.91
N ILE A 15 4.48 16.41 -44.65
CA ILE A 15 5.35 15.29 -45.04
C ILE A 15 4.90 13.99 -44.35
N ILE A 16 4.57 14.05 -43.06
CA ILE A 16 4.06 12.89 -42.31
C ILE A 16 2.72 12.43 -42.89
N ILE A 17 1.79 13.34 -43.19
CA ILE A 17 0.47 13.00 -43.75
C ILE A 17 0.58 12.41 -45.16
N VAL A 18 1.44 12.96 -46.01
CA VAL A 18 1.65 12.48 -47.38
C VAL A 18 2.37 11.13 -47.40
N CYS A 19 3.37 10.92 -46.53
CA CYS A 19 4.04 9.63 -46.35
C CYS A 19 3.10 8.56 -45.74
N HIS A 20 2.13 8.96 -44.93
CA HIS A 20 1.15 8.05 -44.33
C HIS A 20 0.04 7.63 -45.31
N LYS A 21 -0.24 8.45 -46.34
CA LYS A 21 -1.24 8.15 -47.39
C LYS A 21 -0.71 7.22 -48.49
N ASN A 22 0.53 7.39 -48.93
CA ASN A 22 1.13 6.57 -49.99
C ASN A 22 1.93 5.41 -49.40
N LYS A 23 1.22 4.33 -49.04
CA LYS A 23 1.82 3.06 -48.59
C LYS A 23 2.75 2.50 -49.68
N GLY A 24 4.06 2.62 -49.49
CA GLY A 24 5.06 1.87 -50.25
C GLY A 24 5.87 2.67 -51.29
N ASN A 25 6.50 3.78 -50.90
CA ASN A 25 7.90 4.11 -51.23
C ASN A 25 8.23 5.52 -50.72
N ALA A 26 8.64 5.60 -49.45
CA ALA A 26 8.90 6.86 -48.77
C ALA A 26 10.10 7.61 -49.38
N LEU A 27 11.13 6.90 -49.85
CA LEU A 27 12.40 7.53 -50.25
C LEU A 27 12.34 8.26 -51.60
N SER A 28 11.65 7.72 -52.61
CA SER A 28 11.54 8.37 -53.93
C SER A 28 10.54 9.54 -53.93
N THR A 29 9.50 9.43 -53.11
CA THR A 29 8.51 10.49 -52.89
C THR A 29 9.10 11.65 -52.09
N PHE A 30 9.91 11.35 -51.06
CA PHE A 30 10.64 12.35 -50.29
C PHE A 30 11.64 13.13 -51.17
N LYS A 31 12.37 12.45 -52.06
CA LYS A 31 13.33 13.08 -52.97
C LYS A 31 12.65 14.02 -53.96
N LYS A 32 11.52 13.62 -54.57
CA LYS A 32 10.73 14.46 -55.49
C LYS A 32 10.09 15.69 -54.81
N VAL A 33 9.70 15.57 -53.54
CA VAL A 33 9.11 16.67 -52.76
C VAL A 33 10.20 17.62 -52.26
N PHE A 34 11.35 17.10 -51.84
CA PHE A 34 12.51 17.87 -51.40
C PHE A 34 13.15 18.66 -52.55
N ASP A 35 13.27 18.07 -53.74
CA ASP A 35 13.82 18.74 -54.93
C ASP A 35 12.90 19.88 -55.42
N ARG A 36 11.56 19.74 -55.28
CA ARG A 36 10.60 20.82 -55.58
C ARG A 36 10.58 21.92 -54.51
N LEU A 37 10.92 21.60 -53.26
CA LEU A 37 11.01 22.58 -52.17
C LEU A 37 12.32 23.38 -52.21
N GLN A 38 13.42 22.81 -52.72
CA GLN A 38 14.66 23.58 -52.98
C GLN A 38 14.50 24.67 -54.03
N MET A 39 13.55 24.54 -54.98
CA MET A 39 13.23 25.61 -55.93
C MET A 39 12.53 26.81 -55.28
N PHE A 40 11.94 26.66 -54.09
CA PHE A 40 11.08 27.68 -53.48
C PHE A 40 11.74 28.48 -52.34
N VAL A 41 12.89 28.07 -51.83
CA VAL A 41 13.58 28.79 -50.74
C VAL A 41 15.07 28.93 -51.07
N GLY A 42 15.38 29.93 -51.88
CA GLY A 42 16.74 30.44 -52.01
C GLY A 42 17.16 31.18 -50.75
N ALA A 43 17.71 30.49 -49.75
CA ALA A 43 18.46 31.11 -48.66
C ALA A 43 19.36 30.10 -47.95
N LYS A 44 20.64 30.09 -48.34
CA LYS A 44 21.76 29.54 -47.55
C LYS A 44 21.95 30.39 -46.28
N ARG A 45 22.17 29.70 -45.14
CA ARG A 45 22.86 30.12 -43.88
C ARG A 45 21.97 30.14 -42.63
N ASN A 46 22.23 29.16 -41.75
CA ASN A 46 22.49 29.30 -40.30
C ASN A 46 22.15 28.02 -39.55
N TYR A 47 22.96 27.00 -39.80
CA TYR A 47 23.13 25.82 -38.96
C TYR A 47 24.20 26.20 -37.92
N ASN A 48 23.85 26.61 -36.69
CA ASN A 48 24.78 26.58 -35.53
C ASN A 48 24.29 27.10 -34.15
N ILE A 49 22.99 27.32 -33.88
CA ILE A 49 22.57 27.79 -32.56
C ILE A 49 21.50 26.87 -31.98
N LEU A 50 21.96 25.76 -31.40
CA LEU A 50 21.38 25.05 -30.25
C LEU A 50 22.25 23.83 -29.95
N LYS A 51 23.32 24.07 -29.18
CA LYS A 51 24.27 23.04 -28.77
C LYS A 51 23.59 21.98 -27.89
N LYS A 52 23.76 20.73 -28.31
CA LYS A 52 23.47 19.41 -27.72
C LYS A 52 23.74 19.18 -26.21
N LYS A 53 24.27 20.14 -25.45
CA LYS A 53 24.73 19.93 -24.06
C LYS A 53 23.64 20.11 -22.98
N ASN A 54 22.66 20.99 -23.18
CA ASN A 54 21.60 21.18 -22.17
C ASN A 54 20.49 20.12 -22.26
N PHE A 55 20.23 19.55 -23.44
CA PHE A 55 19.25 18.47 -23.58
C PHE A 55 19.75 17.17 -22.92
N LEU A 56 21.05 16.85 -23.05
CA LEU A 56 21.61 15.61 -22.50
C LEU A 56 21.74 15.61 -20.97
N TYR A 57 21.90 16.77 -20.35
CA TYR A 57 22.01 16.91 -18.88
C TYR A 57 20.67 16.64 -18.19
N TYR A 58 19.56 17.15 -18.73
CA TYR A 58 18.23 16.87 -18.20
C TYR A 58 17.71 15.47 -18.55
N THR A 59 18.14 14.87 -19.68
CA THR A 59 17.74 13.49 -20.02
C THR A 59 18.53 12.42 -19.27
N LYS A 60 19.77 12.70 -18.83
CA LYS A 60 20.60 11.73 -18.09
C LYS A 60 20.19 11.53 -16.62
N LYS A 61 19.49 12.48 -16.00
CA LYS A 61 18.93 12.31 -14.65
C LYS A 61 17.58 11.58 -14.64
N ALA A 62 16.94 11.41 -15.80
CA ALA A 62 15.60 10.84 -15.92
C ALA A 62 15.56 9.46 -16.59
N PHE A 63 16.63 9.00 -17.24
CA PHE A 63 16.63 7.73 -17.99
C PHE A 63 17.99 7.03 -17.92
N TYR A 64 18.11 6.02 -17.06
CA TYR A 64 19.15 4.99 -17.15
C TYR A 64 18.62 3.85 -18.04
N ILE A 65 19.11 3.73 -19.28
CA ILE A 65 18.95 2.52 -20.10
C ILE A 65 20.24 2.26 -20.88
N SER A 66 20.75 1.03 -20.77
CA SER A 66 21.80 0.45 -21.62
C SER A 66 21.19 -0.13 -22.91
N PRO A 67 21.82 -0.02 -24.09
CA PRO A 67 21.21 -0.40 -25.36
C PRO A 67 21.50 -1.84 -25.78
N LYS A 68 20.47 -2.56 -26.28
CA LYS A 68 20.42 -3.72 -27.23
C LYS A 68 19.14 -4.54 -26.90
N ASN A 69 18.26 -5.03 -27.78
CA ASN A 69 18.24 -5.26 -29.23
C ASN A 69 16.78 -5.21 -29.72
N ILE A 70 16.61 -4.82 -30.99
CA ILE A 70 15.35 -4.86 -31.75
C ILE A 70 15.40 -6.05 -32.70
N SER A 71 14.37 -6.90 -32.70
CA SER A 71 14.05 -7.72 -33.88
C SER A 71 12.59 -8.20 -33.90
N ASN A 72 11.85 -7.65 -34.86
CA ASN A 72 10.99 -8.34 -35.83
C ASN A 72 9.97 -9.40 -35.36
N ASN A 73 8.67 -9.11 -35.57
CA ASN A 73 7.94 -9.74 -36.68
C ASN A 73 6.59 -9.07 -37.02
N LYS A 74 6.28 -9.11 -38.32
CA LYS A 74 5.05 -8.72 -39.05
C LYS A 74 3.97 -9.83 -38.83
N HIS A 75 2.65 -9.73 -39.04
CA HIS A 75 1.83 -9.09 -40.09
C HIS A 75 0.32 -9.11 -39.67
N GLN A 76 -0.45 -8.08 -40.11
CA GLN A 76 -1.87 -8.07 -40.61
C GLN A 76 -3.03 -8.48 -39.65
N ASN A 77 -4.25 -7.89 -39.65
CA ASN A 77 -4.99 -6.96 -40.52
C ASN A 77 -6.07 -6.19 -39.71
N PHE A 78 -6.52 -5.04 -40.23
CA PHE A 78 -7.42 -4.03 -39.61
C PHE A 78 -8.88 -4.10 -40.09
N ASN A 79 -9.84 -3.81 -39.20
CA ASN A 79 -10.91 -2.78 -39.24
C ASN A 79 -12.05 -3.18 -38.26
N VAL A 80 -12.60 -2.33 -37.37
CA VAL A 80 -13.54 -1.20 -37.63
C VAL A 80 -13.62 -0.21 -36.43
N ILE A 81 -13.20 1.05 -36.66
CA ILE A 81 -13.83 2.36 -36.36
C ILE A 81 -14.40 2.71 -34.93
N LYS A 82 -13.62 3.59 -34.26
CA LYS A 82 -13.93 4.80 -33.41
C LYS A 82 -14.56 4.67 -32.01
N PHE A 83 -13.68 4.67 -30.99
CA PHE A 83 -13.86 5.38 -29.71
C PHE A 83 -12.63 6.27 -29.45
N LYS A 84 -12.63 7.48 -30.00
CA LYS A 84 -11.41 8.32 -30.09
C LYS A 84 -11.32 9.47 -29.07
N ARG A 85 -12.08 9.44 -27.98
CA ARG A 85 -12.13 10.56 -27.02
C ARG A 85 -11.62 10.25 -25.61
N TRP A 86 -11.04 9.08 -25.37
CA TRP A 86 -10.47 8.69 -24.06
C TRP A 86 -8.96 8.42 -24.05
N HIS A 87 -8.38 7.88 -25.13
CA HIS A 87 -6.97 7.50 -25.20
C HIS A 87 -5.93 8.65 -25.18
N SER A 88 -6.36 9.92 -25.27
CA SER A 88 -5.41 11.06 -25.34
C SER A 88 -4.65 11.31 -24.02
N CYS A 89 -5.21 10.96 -22.86
CA CYS A 89 -4.48 11.01 -21.59
C CYS A 89 -3.60 9.76 -21.40
N GLU A 90 -4.02 8.63 -21.98
CA GLU A 90 -3.45 7.31 -21.76
C GLU A 90 -2.21 7.04 -22.63
N GLU A 91 -2.16 7.52 -23.88
CA GLU A 91 -1.00 7.33 -24.77
C GLU A 91 0.27 8.07 -24.31
N LYS A 92 0.12 9.18 -23.58
CA LYS A 92 1.25 9.87 -22.91
C LYS A 92 1.78 9.05 -21.73
N TYR A 93 0.88 8.40 -20.99
CA TYR A 93 1.17 7.59 -19.81
C TYR A 93 1.80 6.24 -20.18
N ASN A 94 1.23 5.55 -21.18
CA ASN A 94 1.69 4.26 -21.69
C ASN A 94 3.08 4.33 -22.34
N LYS A 95 3.50 5.49 -22.86
CA LYS A 95 4.88 5.70 -23.37
C LYS A 95 5.91 5.89 -22.25
N GLN A 96 5.52 6.42 -21.09
CA GLN A 96 6.42 6.55 -19.93
C GLN A 96 6.57 5.22 -19.16
N PHE A 97 5.50 4.42 -19.05
CA PHE A 97 5.54 3.12 -18.37
C PHE A 97 6.20 1.99 -19.17
N LYS A 98 6.17 2.04 -20.52
CA LYS A 98 6.77 1.01 -21.39
C LYS A 98 8.29 0.82 -21.23
N ILE A 99 8.95 1.75 -20.57
CA ILE A 99 10.40 1.74 -20.36
C ILE A 99 10.80 0.97 -19.09
N PHE A 100 9.87 0.67 -18.17
CA PHE A 100 10.22 0.14 -16.84
C PHE A 100 10.04 -1.38 -16.65
N THR A 101 9.43 -2.11 -17.58
CA THR A 101 9.05 -3.52 -17.34
C THR A 101 9.45 -4.51 -18.43
N THR A 102 10.41 -4.16 -19.28
CA THR A 102 10.95 -5.11 -20.27
C THR A 102 12.45 -5.29 -20.09
N ASN A 103 12.82 -6.17 -19.15
CA ASN A 103 13.93 -7.12 -19.23
C ASN A 103 14.08 -7.80 -17.86
N ASN A 104 13.56 -9.03 -17.74
CA ASN A 104 14.14 -10.16 -16.97
C ASN A 104 13.04 -11.19 -16.68
N LEU A 105 12.78 -12.05 -17.66
CA LEU A 105 12.23 -13.37 -17.37
C LEU A 105 13.07 -14.36 -18.17
N VAL A 106 13.68 -15.28 -17.44
CA VAL A 106 14.38 -16.53 -17.81
C VAL A 106 15.73 -16.58 -17.08
N ASN A 107 15.71 -17.08 -15.85
CA ASN A 107 16.49 -18.25 -15.45
C ASN A 107 16.22 -18.63 -13.99
N ASN A 108 16.08 -19.93 -13.79
CA ASN A 108 15.89 -20.61 -12.51
C ASN A 108 17.10 -20.41 -11.60
N GLU A 109 16.92 -19.59 -10.57
CA GLU A 109 17.60 -19.63 -9.28
C GLU A 109 16.61 -18.98 -8.30
N LYS A 110 16.67 -19.33 -7.00
CA LYS A 110 15.92 -18.66 -5.93
C LYS A 110 16.48 -17.22 -5.82
N MET A 111 16.18 -16.37 -6.81
CA MET A 111 16.77 -15.06 -7.03
C MET A 111 15.87 -14.02 -6.39
N THR A 112 16.28 -13.64 -5.19
CA THR A 112 15.70 -12.65 -4.30
C THR A 112 15.35 -11.34 -5.03
N TYR A 113 14.13 -10.85 -4.82
CA TYR A 113 13.68 -9.49 -5.18
C TYR A 113 14.55 -8.37 -4.58
N ASP A 114 15.55 -8.73 -3.77
CA ASP A 114 16.61 -7.90 -3.24
C ASP A 114 17.17 -6.90 -4.24
N LYS A 115 17.43 -7.30 -5.50
CA LYS A 115 17.97 -6.35 -6.50
C LYS A 115 17.00 -5.19 -6.77
N GLU A 116 15.71 -5.48 -6.82
CA GLU A 116 14.66 -4.50 -7.08
C GLU A 116 14.40 -3.64 -5.85
N TYR A 117 14.36 -4.26 -4.66
CA TYR A 117 14.31 -3.54 -3.39
C TYR A 117 15.51 -2.60 -3.26
N LEU A 118 16.73 -3.10 -3.46
CA LEU A 118 17.95 -2.30 -3.42
C LEU A 118 17.94 -1.17 -4.45
N SER A 119 17.41 -1.40 -5.65
CA SER A 119 17.29 -0.36 -6.65
C SER A 119 16.42 0.81 -6.17
N TYR A 120 15.35 0.52 -5.43
CA TYR A 120 14.51 1.54 -4.81
C TYR A 120 15.20 2.18 -3.59
N LEU A 121 15.78 1.37 -2.71
CA LEU A 121 16.37 1.81 -1.44
C LEU A 121 17.65 2.63 -1.60
N LYS A 122 18.40 2.50 -2.70
CA LYS A 122 19.58 3.33 -3.00
C LYS A 122 19.31 4.84 -2.93
N GLY A 123 18.09 5.28 -3.20
CA GLY A 123 17.70 6.69 -3.08
C GLY A 123 17.47 7.17 -1.65
N TYR A 124 17.47 6.26 -0.68
CA TYR A 124 17.10 6.49 0.72
C TYR A 124 18.19 6.12 1.72
N ILE A 125 19.31 5.55 1.27
CA ILE A 125 20.42 5.15 2.16
C ILE A 125 21.53 6.19 2.03
N ILE A 126 22.02 6.69 3.17
CA ILE A 126 23.07 7.72 3.24
C ILE A 126 24.25 7.18 4.05
N ASN A 127 25.48 7.39 3.56
CA ASN A 127 26.68 7.19 4.38
C ASN A 127 27.01 8.46 5.16
N GLY A 128 27.39 8.31 6.44
CA GLY A 128 27.89 9.41 7.26
C GLY A 128 29.01 10.24 6.61
N LYS A 129 29.85 9.64 5.77
CA LYS A 129 30.93 10.33 5.02
C LYS A 129 30.45 11.20 3.86
N ASP A 130 29.28 10.90 3.30
CA ASP A 130 28.72 11.62 2.15
C ASP A 130 28.11 12.98 2.58
N LEU A 131 27.89 13.18 3.88
CA LEU A 131 27.33 14.42 4.45
C LEU A 131 28.39 15.51 4.63
N ASP A 132 29.60 15.17 5.06
CA ASP A 132 30.71 16.12 5.24
C ASP A 132 31.23 16.71 3.91
N LEU A 133 31.03 16.00 2.79
CA LEU A 133 31.41 16.48 1.46
C LEU A 133 30.38 17.47 0.85
N SER A 134 29.22 17.63 1.49
CA SER A 134 28.12 18.47 0.99
C SER A 134 28.09 19.90 1.56
N GLU A 135 29.04 20.27 2.43
CA GLU A 135 29.28 21.68 2.79
C GLU A 135 29.71 22.52 1.57
N ASN A 136 30.18 21.88 0.49
CA ASN A 136 30.36 22.49 -0.83
C ASN A 136 29.31 21.99 -1.85
N GLY A 137 28.04 22.24 -1.55
CA GLY A 137 26.99 22.42 -2.55
C GLY A 137 26.51 21.17 -3.30
N SER A 138 25.55 20.44 -2.71
CA SER A 138 24.31 20.08 -3.43
C SER A 138 23.23 19.66 -2.44
N SER A 139 22.25 20.56 -2.27
CA SER A 139 21.06 20.36 -1.45
C SER A 139 20.09 19.41 -2.15
N ILE A 140 19.74 18.31 -1.48
CA ILE A 140 18.47 17.59 -1.68
C ILE A 140 17.45 18.24 -0.73
N CYS A 141 17.10 19.49 -1.02
CA CYS A 141 15.94 20.16 -0.44
C CYS A 141 15.12 20.68 -1.62
N GLN A 142 14.10 19.92 -2.02
CA GLN A 142 13.04 20.45 -2.87
C GLN A 142 11.96 21.05 -1.97
N ALA A 143 12.24 22.25 -1.49
CA ALA A 143 11.25 23.27 -1.19
C ALA A 143 11.83 24.58 -1.75
N GLU A 144 11.22 25.06 -2.83
CA GLU A 144 11.37 26.36 -3.51
C GLU A 144 12.63 27.21 -3.16
N ASN A 145 13.65 27.14 -4.02
CA ASN A 145 14.80 28.03 -3.99
C ASN A 145 14.46 29.42 -4.57
N ASN A 146 14.38 30.42 -3.69
CA ASN A 146 14.83 31.79 -3.96
C ASN A 146 15.95 32.11 -2.97
N LYS A 147 17.17 31.63 -3.21
CA LYS A 147 18.33 31.97 -2.38
C LYS A 147 18.85 33.36 -2.76
N LYS A 148 18.78 34.30 -1.81
CA LYS A 148 19.60 35.52 -1.75
C LYS A 148 20.70 35.29 -0.71
N ASP A 149 21.91 35.75 -1.00
CA ASP A 149 23.05 35.67 -0.09
C ASP A 149 22.75 36.40 1.23
N GLY A 150 22.91 35.69 2.37
CA GLY A 150 22.71 36.23 3.72
C GLY A 150 21.72 35.50 4.64
N GLU A 151 21.29 34.26 4.34
CA GLU A 151 20.38 33.53 5.24
C GLU A 151 21.07 33.07 6.55
N PRO A 152 20.38 33.20 7.71
CA PRO A 152 20.95 32.89 9.01
C PRO A 152 21.16 31.39 9.18
N VAL A 153 22.19 31.01 9.94
CA VAL A 153 22.35 29.66 10.47
C VAL A 153 21.03 29.24 11.11
N TRP A 154 20.44 28.12 10.66
CA TRP A 154 19.18 27.61 11.19
C TRP A 154 19.36 27.21 12.66
N ASP A 155 18.95 28.11 13.55
CA ASP A 155 18.89 27.91 14.99
C ASP A 155 17.64 27.07 15.32
N ILE A 156 17.83 25.87 15.88
CA ILE A 156 16.72 24.93 16.12
C ILE A 156 15.75 25.49 17.16
N GLU A 157 16.28 26.19 18.14
CA GLU A 157 15.55 26.92 19.18
C GLU A 157 14.60 27.94 18.55
N THR A 158 15.09 28.77 17.62
CA THR A 158 14.24 29.76 16.92
C THR A 158 13.08 29.11 16.15
N VAL A 159 13.27 27.92 15.59
CA VAL A 159 12.18 27.18 14.90
C VAL A 159 11.17 26.65 15.91
N ILE A 160 11.66 26.05 17.00
CA ILE A 160 10.81 25.51 18.07
C ILE A 160 10.02 26.64 18.74
N ASP A 161 10.65 27.75 19.09
CA ASP A 161 10.00 28.90 19.73
C ASP A 161 8.83 29.45 18.92
N LYS A 162 8.92 29.40 17.58
CA LYS A 162 7.81 29.79 16.68
C LYS A 162 6.70 28.75 16.60
N ALA A 163 7.02 27.48 16.82
CA ALA A 163 6.09 26.36 16.73
C ALA A 163 5.41 26.01 18.07
N VAL A 164 6.00 26.43 19.20
CA VAL A 164 5.43 26.24 20.53
C VAL A 164 4.15 27.08 20.65
N THR A 165 3.07 26.44 21.07
CA THR A 165 1.77 27.09 21.23
C THR A 165 1.68 27.81 22.58
N GLN A 166 0.81 28.81 22.67
CA GLN A 166 0.56 29.53 23.92
C GLN A 166 0.16 28.60 25.07
N ARG A 167 -0.64 27.56 24.79
CA ARG A 167 -1.06 26.57 25.80
C ARG A 167 0.11 25.74 26.33
N GLU A 168 1.10 25.42 25.48
CA GLU A 168 2.31 24.72 25.93
C GLU A 168 3.19 25.62 26.78
N LEU A 169 3.31 26.91 26.44
CA LEU A 169 4.02 27.88 27.27
C LEU A 169 3.37 28.01 28.65
N GLU A 170 2.05 28.10 28.72
CA GLU A 170 1.30 28.13 29.99
C GLU A 170 1.55 26.87 30.84
N LEU A 171 1.56 25.68 30.22
CA LEU A 171 1.91 24.43 30.88
C LEU A 171 3.35 24.47 31.41
N PHE A 172 4.32 24.87 30.60
CA PHE A 172 5.73 24.89 31.00
C PHE A 172 5.98 25.90 32.13
N GLU A 173 5.37 27.09 32.05
CA GLU A 173 5.42 28.08 33.12
C GLU A 173 4.78 27.57 34.41
N PHE A 174 3.68 26.84 34.33
CA PHE A 174 3.04 26.22 35.48
C PHE A 174 3.97 25.21 36.16
N LEU A 175 4.58 24.29 35.41
CA LEU A 175 5.49 23.29 35.96
C LEU A 175 6.74 23.91 36.58
N MET A 176 7.27 24.96 35.95
CA MET A 176 8.39 25.74 36.49
C MET A 176 8.03 26.43 37.82
N LYS A 177 6.81 26.99 37.95
CA LYS A 177 6.33 27.58 39.21
C LYS A 177 6.20 26.55 40.33
N VAL A 178 5.76 25.33 40.03
CA VAL A 178 5.73 24.22 41.01
C VAL A 178 7.15 23.91 41.50
N ASN A 179 8.09 23.75 40.57
CA ASN A 179 9.49 23.48 40.86
C ASN A 179 10.12 24.57 41.77
N GLU A 180 9.84 25.84 41.48
CA GLU A 180 10.33 26.99 42.26
C GLU A 180 9.67 27.09 43.65
N GLN A 181 8.35 26.92 43.74
CA GLN A 181 7.58 27.05 44.99
C GLN A 181 8.06 26.08 46.07
N TYR A 182 8.30 24.82 45.70
CA TYR A 182 8.74 23.77 46.61
C TYR A 182 10.27 23.61 46.66
N LYS A 183 11.03 24.47 45.95
CA LYS A 183 12.50 24.45 45.93
C LYS A 183 13.07 23.07 45.60
N LEU A 184 12.51 22.41 44.60
CA LEU A 184 12.82 21.02 44.28
C LEU A 184 14.17 20.81 43.59
N ASP A 185 14.81 21.91 43.15
CA ASP A 185 16.11 21.94 42.46
C ASP A 185 16.24 20.91 41.34
N THR A 186 15.14 20.66 40.62
CA THR A 186 15.10 19.73 39.50
C THR A 186 15.15 20.47 38.18
N THR A 187 15.79 19.90 37.17
CA THR A 187 15.75 20.46 35.81
C THR A 187 14.62 19.79 35.03
N LEU A 188 13.64 20.58 34.62
CA LEU A 188 12.54 20.10 33.81
C LEU A 188 12.90 20.15 32.33
N ARG A 189 12.74 19.03 31.63
CA ARG A 189 12.95 18.95 30.18
C ARG A 189 11.77 18.27 29.51
N VAL A 190 11.40 18.76 28.34
CA VAL A 190 10.51 18.03 27.43
C VAL A 190 11.38 17.10 26.59
N VAL A 191 10.98 15.85 26.44
CA VAL A 191 11.81 14.83 25.77
C VAL A 191 11.07 14.08 24.67
N GLY A 192 11.80 13.33 23.86
CA GLY A 192 11.22 12.37 22.93
C GLY A 192 10.67 13.00 21.66
N GLY A 193 9.46 12.58 21.27
CA GLY A 193 8.87 12.95 19.99
C GLY A 193 8.55 14.44 19.86
N TRP A 194 8.32 15.13 20.98
CA TRP A 194 7.90 16.53 20.96
C TRP A 194 8.93 17.45 20.30
N VAL A 195 10.22 17.34 20.63
CA VAL A 195 11.27 18.23 20.08
C VAL A 195 11.36 18.07 18.56
N ARG A 196 11.40 16.81 18.08
CA ARG A 196 11.39 16.48 16.66
C ARG A 196 10.13 17.01 15.98
N ASP A 197 8.96 16.78 16.57
CA ASP A 197 7.69 17.12 15.95
C ASP A 197 7.51 18.65 15.88
N LYS A 198 7.95 19.41 16.88
CA LYS A 198 7.99 20.88 16.83
C LYS A 198 8.90 21.40 15.73
N PHE A 199 10.09 20.84 15.59
CA PHE A 199 10.98 21.20 14.49
C PHE A 199 10.37 20.92 13.12
N LEU A 200 9.63 19.81 12.97
CA LEU A 200 8.95 19.42 11.74
C LEU A 200 7.58 20.10 11.55
N ASN A 201 7.19 20.98 12.46
CA ASN A 201 5.87 21.63 12.49
C ASN A 201 4.70 20.63 12.46
N ILE A 202 4.85 19.54 13.22
CA ILE A 202 3.84 18.50 13.44
C ILE A 202 3.20 18.75 14.82
N SER A 203 1.87 18.79 14.88
CA SER A 203 1.15 18.86 16.14
C SER A 203 1.32 17.57 16.93
N ASN A 204 1.76 17.68 18.18
CA ASN A 204 1.83 16.59 19.14
C ASN A 204 1.26 17.08 20.48
N ASP A 205 0.25 16.37 20.99
CA ASP A 205 -0.41 16.69 22.27
C ASP A 205 0.09 15.79 23.41
N ASP A 206 0.91 14.78 23.11
CA ASP A 206 1.59 13.91 24.09
C ASP A 206 2.92 14.58 24.49
N ILE A 207 3.01 15.02 25.75
CA ILE A 207 4.17 15.75 26.27
C ILE A 207 4.81 14.94 27.40
N ASP A 208 6.02 14.43 27.14
CA ASP A 208 6.84 13.74 28.13
C ASP A 208 7.77 14.74 28.81
N ILE A 209 7.63 14.90 30.14
CA ILE A 209 8.49 15.76 30.96
C ILE A 209 9.41 14.89 31.82
N THR A 210 10.72 15.12 31.73
CA THR A 210 11.70 14.47 32.61
C THR A 210 12.03 15.30 33.84
N VAL A 211 12.26 14.61 34.95
CA VAL A 211 12.85 15.13 36.20
C VAL A 211 14.17 14.40 36.51
N ASP A 212 15.15 15.12 37.08
CA ASP A 212 16.54 14.64 37.21
C ASP A 212 16.82 13.91 38.51
N ASN A 213 16.24 14.40 39.61
CA ASN A 213 16.67 14.07 40.98
C ASN A 213 15.58 13.35 41.79
N MET A 214 14.45 13.00 41.18
CA MET A 214 13.33 12.35 41.85
C MET A 214 12.54 11.46 40.89
N LYS A 215 11.59 10.68 41.42
CA LYS A 215 10.65 9.96 40.57
C LYS A 215 9.59 10.92 40.02
N GLY A 216 9.10 10.65 38.81
CA GLY A 216 8.00 11.43 38.23
C GLY A 216 6.73 11.43 39.10
N SER A 217 6.48 10.33 39.83
CA SER A 217 5.40 10.23 40.81
C SER A 217 5.51 11.25 41.94
N ASP A 218 6.72 11.54 42.38
CA ASP A 218 6.98 12.44 43.51
C ASP A 218 6.74 13.87 43.08
N PHE A 219 7.22 14.24 41.89
CA PHE A 219 6.92 15.54 41.27
C PHE A 219 5.41 15.74 41.07
N CYS A 220 4.69 14.71 40.62
CA CYS A 220 3.23 14.77 40.50
C CYS A 220 2.50 15.01 41.83
N ASN A 221 3.07 14.61 42.97
CA ASN A 221 2.49 14.93 44.27
C ASN A 221 2.64 16.42 44.61
N TYR A 222 3.78 17.04 44.31
CA TYR A 222 3.95 18.49 44.46
C TYR A 222 3.02 19.29 43.53
N ILE A 223 2.76 18.81 42.31
CA ILE A 223 1.76 19.43 41.42
C ILE A 223 0.37 19.42 42.09
N LYS A 224 -0.02 18.31 42.72
CA LYS A 224 -1.32 18.20 43.42
C LYS A 224 -1.42 19.18 44.57
N GLU A 225 -0.36 19.26 45.38
CA GLU A 225 -0.29 20.20 46.50
C GLU A 225 -0.40 21.65 46.00
N TYR A 226 0.33 22.00 44.94
CA TYR A 226 0.29 23.35 44.35
C TYR A 226 -1.12 23.77 43.92
N ILE A 227 -1.83 22.88 43.21
CA ILE A 227 -3.19 23.17 42.73
C ILE A 227 -4.16 23.32 43.91
N LYS A 228 -4.02 22.46 44.92
CA LYS A 228 -4.85 22.51 46.13
C LYS A 228 -4.68 23.85 46.86
N ASP A 229 -3.44 24.30 47.03
CA ASP A 229 -3.10 25.53 47.76
C ASP A 229 -3.54 26.80 47.01
N LYS A 230 -3.49 26.80 45.67
CA LYS A 230 -3.76 27.99 44.84
C LYS A 230 -5.22 28.14 44.42
N GLU A 231 -5.90 27.05 44.07
CA GLU A 231 -7.22 27.14 43.44
C GLU A 231 -8.37 26.71 44.36
N ASN A 232 -8.09 26.15 45.54
CA ASN A 232 -9.11 25.54 46.42
C ASN A 232 -10.04 24.56 45.66
N LYS A 233 -9.56 23.99 44.56
CA LYS A 233 -10.28 23.06 43.68
C LYS A 233 -9.63 21.69 43.75
N ASN A 234 -10.46 20.65 43.88
CA ASN A 234 -10.04 19.27 43.67
C ASN A 234 -9.97 19.01 42.15
N PHE A 235 -8.78 19.05 41.57
CA PHE A 235 -8.56 18.48 40.25
C PHE A 235 -8.61 16.94 40.35
N ASN A 236 -9.33 16.29 39.43
CA ASN A 236 -9.30 14.83 39.31
C ASN A 236 -7.97 14.41 38.68
N PHE A 237 -6.98 14.11 39.51
CA PHE A 237 -5.73 13.49 39.08
C PHE A 237 -5.96 11.99 38.85
N GLY A 238 -5.92 11.56 37.59
CA GLY A 238 -5.80 10.14 37.27
C GLY A 238 -4.35 9.70 37.40
N ILE A 239 -3.89 9.25 38.57
CA ILE A 239 -2.64 8.47 38.61
C ILE A 239 -2.96 7.15 37.91
N ILE A 240 -2.53 6.97 36.66
CA ILE A 240 -2.63 5.66 36.01
C ILE A 240 -1.58 4.76 36.66
N LYS A 241 -2.01 3.97 37.65
CA LYS A 241 -1.20 2.88 38.17
C LYS A 241 -1.03 1.82 37.07
N ILE A 242 0.23 1.64 36.68
CA ILE A 242 0.88 0.41 36.20
C ILE A 242 -0.11 -0.63 35.67
N ASN A 243 -0.24 -0.70 34.35
CA ASN A 243 -0.91 -1.83 33.71
C ASN A 243 0.06 -3.02 33.69
N CYS A 244 -0.21 -4.03 34.51
CA CYS A 244 0.66 -5.19 34.76
C CYS A 244 1.06 -6.01 33.52
N ASP A 245 0.37 -5.81 32.39
CA ASP A 245 0.59 -6.54 31.12
C ASP A 245 1.46 -5.81 30.10
N GLN A 246 1.79 -4.52 30.30
CA GLN A 246 2.44 -3.71 29.25
C GLN A 246 3.88 -3.28 29.54
N SER A 247 4.32 -3.19 30.80
CA SER A 247 5.73 -2.97 31.22
C SER A 247 5.82 -2.96 32.76
N LYS A 248 6.47 -3.96 33.37
CA LYS A 248 6.49 -4.10 34.83
C LYS A 248 7.42 -3.14 35.61
N HIS A 249 8.11 -2.20 34.97
CA HIS A 249 9.00 -1.25 35.69
C HIS A 249 8.87 0.22 35.26
N LEU A 250 7.87 0.57 34.45
CA LEU A 250 7.65 1.95 34.00
C LEU A 250 6.64 2.66 34.91
N GLU A 251 7.11 3.18 36.04
CA GLU A 251 6.35 4.19 36.79
C GLU A 251 6.29 5.46 35.94
N THR A 252 5.17 5.65 35.25
CA THR A 252 4.86 6.85 34.45
C THR A 252 3.64 7.47 35.10
N SER A 253 3.69 8.75 35.47
CA SER A 253 2.54 9.46 36.01
C SER A 253 1.95 10.36 34.94
N SER A 254 0.87 9.92 34.32
CA SER A 254 0.12 10.67 33.31
C SER A 254 -0.98 11.52 33.95
N PHE A 255 -1.20 12.74 33.48
CA PHE A 255 -2.38 13.53 33.86
C PHE A 255 -2.82 14.48 32.74
N ASN A 256 -4.09 14.85 32.75
CA ASN A 256 -4.62 15.85 31.83
C ASN A 256 -4.51 17.24 32.47
N LEU A 257 -3.64 18.08 31.93
CA LEU A 257 -3.50 19.48 32.36
C LEU A 257 -3.49 20.38 31.13
N PHE A 258 -4.28 21.46 31.15
CA PHE A 258 -4.48 22.34 29.99
C PHE A 258 -4.93 21.61 28.70
N ASN A 259 -5.66 20.49 28.84
CA ASN A 259 -6.06 19.56 27.78
C ASN A 259 -4.90 18.83 27.07
N PHE A 260 -3.69 18.83 27.65
CA PHE A 260 -2.60 17.95 27.23
C PHE A 260 -2.57 16.67 28.04
N GLN A 261 -2.16 15.56 27.42
CA GLN A 261 -1.75 14.37 28.14
C GLN A 261 -0.27 14.54 28.49
N VAL A 262 0.01 14.81 29.78
CA VAL A 262 1.37 15.07 30.27
C VAL A 262 1.86 13.88 31.07
N ASP A 263 2.97 13.31 30.64
CA ASP A 263 3.64 12.18 31.31
C ASP A 263 4.90 12.70 32.01
N ILE A 264 4.93 12.63 33.36
CA ILE A 264 6.15 12.96 34.11
C ILE A 264 6.91 11.69 34.43
N VAL A 265 8.17 11.67 33.98
CA VAL A 265 9.07 10.53 34.05
C VAL A 265 10.40 10.92 34.65
N ASN A 266 11.07 10.00 35.33
CA ASN A 266 12.48 10.18 35.68
C ASN A 266 13.37 9.82 34.49
N LEU A 267 14.57 10.41 34.46
CA LEU A 267 15.64 9.91 33.61
C LEU A 267 15.98 8.47 33.98
N ARG A 268 16.22 7.64 32.97
CA ARG A 268 16.46 6.21 33.18
C ARG A 268 17.82 5.80 32.68
N ASN A 269 18.48 4.98 33.49
CA ASN A 269 19.53 4.09 33.05
C ASN A 269 18.91 2.68 32.97
N GLU A 270 19.06 2.02 31.82
CA GLU A 270 18.41 0.73 31.52
C GLU A 270 19.48 -0.33 31.24
N THR A 271 19.45 -1.42 32.02
CA THR A 271 20.30 -2.59 31.78
C THR A 271 19.46 -3.71 31.19
N TYR A 272 19.77 -4.13 29.97
CA TYR A 272 19.07 -5.20 29.27
C TYR A 272 19.75 -6.55 29.51
N THR A 273 18.95 -7.61 29.63
CA THR A 273 19.46 -9.00 29.68
C THR A 273 19.08 -9.76 28.41
N GLU A 274 19.79 -10.84 28.10
CA GLU A 274 19.51 -11.66 26.92
C GLU A 274 18.16 -12.40 27.02
N GLU A 275 17.71 -12.67 28.24
CA GLU A 275 16.52 -13.47 28.53
C GLU A 275 15.26 -12.63 28.73
N SER A 276 15.39 -11.43 29.30
CA SER A 276 14.26 -10.54 29.56
C SER A 276 14.15 -9.46 28.51
N ARG A 277 12.92 -9.17 28.10
CA ARG A 277 12.60 -7.96 27.37
C ARG A 277 12.61 -6.71 28.26
N ILE A 278 12.32 -6.89 29.54
CA ILE A 278 12.16 -5.77 30.47
C ILE A 278 13.53 -5.48 31.08
N PRO A 279 14.08 -4.26 30.90
CA PRO A 279 15.34 -3.89 31.50
C PRO A 279 15.18 -3.64 33.00
N GLU A 280 16.30 -3.72 33.72
CA GLU A 280 16.41 -3.16 35.07
C GLU A 280 16.58 -1.65 34.95
N ILE A 281 15.81 -0.89 35.74
CA ILE A 281 15.74 0.58 35.64
C ILE A 281 16.31 1.22 36.90
N ALA A 282 17.28 2.11 36.71
CA ALA A 282 17.79 3.02 37.74
C ALA A 282 17.57 4.49 37.32
N ILE A 283 17.68 5.42 38.28
CA ILE A 283 17.72 6.85 37.96
C ILE A 283 19.03 7.13 37.23
N GLY A 284 18.92 7.60 35.99
CA GLY A 284 20.07 7.87 35.11
C GLY A 284 20.35 9.36 34.93
N THR A 285 21.43 9.65 34.22
CA THR A 285 21.77 10.99 33.73
C THR A 285 21.01 11.31 32.42
N PRO A 286 20.93 12.59 32.00
CA PRO A 286 20.37 12.93 30.69
C PRO A 286 21.07 12.23 29.52
N GLU A 287 22.38 12.04 29.62
CA GLU A 287 23.18 11.35 28.60
C GLU A 287 22.83 9.86 28.54
N GLU A 288 22.75 9.17 29.68
CA GLU A 288 22.32 7.76 29.73
C GLU A 288 20.90 7.58 29.19
N ASP A 289 19.98 8.49 29.52
CA ASP A 289 18.61 8.47 29.00
C ASP A 289 18.55 8.74 27.48
N ALA A 290 19.43 9.60 26.96
CA ALA A 290 19.53 9.88 25.54
C ALA A 290 20.07 8.68 24.75
N LEU A 291 21.10 8.01 25.27
CA LEU A 291 21.80 6.91 24.61
C LEU A 291 20.98 5.62 24.57
N ARG A 292 20.13 5.36 25.58
CA ARG A 292 19.25 4.19 25.59
C ARG A 292 18.06 4.30 24.63
N ARG A 293 17.76 5.47 24.08
CA ARG A 293 16.59 5.68 23.20
C ARG A 293 16.78 5.06 21.82
N ASP A 294 15.69 5.00 21.07
CA ASP A 294 15.67 4.30 19.79
C ASP A 294 16.47 5.02 18.69
N PHE A 295 16.27 6.33 18.52
CA PHE A 295 16.90 7.12 17.47
C PHE A 295 17.40 8.46 18.00
N THR A 296 18.51 8.93 17.44
CA THR A 296 19.13 10.23 17.75
C THR A 296 18.13 11.40 17.69
N ILE A 297 17.26 11.41 16.67
CA ILE A 297 16.20 12.43 16.52
C ILE A 297 15.13 12.39 17.62
N ASN A 298 14.99 11.27 18.35
CA ASN A 298 14.08 11.10 19.48
C ASN A 298 14.81 11.21 20.84
N SER A 299 16.12 11.45 20.81
CA SER A 299 17.01 11.63 21.96
C SER A 299 17.32 13.10 22.23
N LEU A 300 16.57 14.02 21.63
CA LEU A 300 16.69 15.45 21.88
C LEU A 300 15.84 15.86 23.10
N PHE A 301 16.38 16.79 23.87
CA PHE A 301 15.77 17.33 25.08
C PHE A 301 15.57 18.82 24.90
N TYR A 302 14.45 19.36 25.40
CA TYR A 302 14.21 20.80 25.44
C TYR A 302 14.08 21.27 26.88
N ASN A 303 15.04 22.09 27.32
CA ASN A 303 15.13 22.55 28.70
C ASN A 303 14.18 23.72 28.94
N LEU A 304 13.24 23.54 29.88
CA LEU A 304 12.18 24.52 30.11
C LEU A 304 12.66 25.84 30.73
N LYS A 305 13.81 25.82 31.43
CA LYS A 305 14.34 27.00 32.12
C LYS A 305 15.07 27.94 31.17
N ASN A 306 15.97 27.40 30.35
CA ASN A 306 16.82 28.20 29.46
C ASN A 306 16.35 28.19 27.99
N LYS A 307 15.29 27.42 27.67
CA LYS A 307 14.71 27.28 26.33
C LYS A 307 15.70 26.80 25.27
N LYS A 308 16.64 25.92 25.65
CA LYS A 308 17.64 25.36 24.74
C LYS A 308 17.35 23.90 24.42
N VAL A 309 17.75 23.49 23.21
CA VAL A 309 17.78 22.07 22.83
C VAL A 309 19.12 21.47 23.28
N GLU A 310 19.04 20.39 24.03
CA GLU A 310 20.20 19.63 24.50
C GLU A 310 20.29 18.33 23.69
N ASP A 311 21.42 18.15 22.99
CA ASP A 311 21.72 16.97 22.18
C ASP A 311 22.89 16.18 22.76
N TYR A 312 22.57 15.24 23.65
CA TYR A 312 23.56 14.37 24.28
C TYR A 312 24.13 13.31 23.32
N THR A 313 23.48 13.06 22.18
CA THR A 313 24.00 12.15 21.15
C THR A 313 25.02 12.83 20.23
N LYS A 314 25.13 14.16 20.30
CA LYS A 314 25.95 15.04 19.46
C LYS A 314 25.57 15.10 17.97
N ASN A 315 24.74 14.17 17.50
CA ASN A 315 24.34 14.05 16.10
C ASN A 315 22.82 14.19 15.89
N GLY A 316 22.01 14.24 16.94
CA GLY A 316 20.54 14.30 16.84
C GLY A 316 20.04 15.53 16.09
N ILE A 317 20.60 16.72 16.36
CA ILE A 317 20.24 17.95 15.64
C ILE A 317 20.66 17.85 14.18
N HIS A 318 21.86 17.32 13.91
CA HIS A 318 22.38 17.12 12.56
C HIS A 318 21.47 16.15 11.76
N HIS A 319 21.17 14.99 12.32
CA HIS A 319 20.30 13.99 11.69
C HIS A 319 18.88 14.52 11.47
N LEU A 320 18.33 15.28 12.42
CA LEU A 320 17.00 15.87 12.29
C LEU A 320 16.95 16.90 11.14
N LYS A 321 17.96 17.78 11.05
CA LYS A 321 18.09 18.75 9.96
C LYS A 321 18.25 18.07 8.60
N ASN A 322 19.02 17.00 8.53
CA ASN A 322 19.29 16.25 7.30
C ASN A 322 18.29 15.13 7.01
N GLN A 323 17.23 15.01 7.82
CA GLN A 323 16.17 14.00 7.65
C GLN A 323 16.70 12.56 7.63
N ILE A 324 17.55 12.22 8.61
CA ILE A 324 18.20 10.91 8.73
C ILE A 324 17.69 10.19 9.97
N ILE A 325 17.38 8.90 9.81
CA ILE A 325 17.14 7.96 10.90
C ILE A 325 18.46 7.26 11.23
N SER A 326 18.96 7.49 12.45
CA SER A 326 20.18 6.88 12.99
C SER A 326 20.05 6.60 14.48
N THR A 327 20.72 5.57 15.00
CA THR A 327 20.70 5.16 16.41
C THR A 327 21.74 5.93 17.24
N PRO A 328 21.50 6.22 18.54
CA PRO A 328 22.49 6.88 19.38
C PRO A 328 23.75 6.05 19.62
N LEU A 329 23.57 4.75 19.79
CA LEU A 329 24.63 3.75 19.96
C LEU A 329 24.76 2.89 18.70
N ASN A 330 25.66 1.90 18.74
CA ASN A 330 25.81 0.94 17.65
C ASN A 330 24.44 0.31 17.29
N PRO A 331 24.05 0.26 15.99
CA PRO A 331 22.77 -0.29 15.57
C PRO A 331 22.55 -1.74 16.00
N LEU A 332 23.58 -2.59 15.95
CA LEU A 332 23.48 -3.99 16.31
C LEU A 332 23.11 -4.16 17.78
N THR A 333 23.81 -3.47 18.69
CA THR A 333 23.50 -3.53 20.13
C THR A 333 22.10 -2.97 20.41
N THR A 334 21.78 -1.82 19.82
CA THR A 334 20.48 -1.14 19.97
C THR A 334 19.30 -2.06 19.60
N PHE A 335 19.43 -2.83 18.53
CA PHE A 335 18.38 -3.74 18.07
C PHE A 335 18.39 -5.10 18.78
N LEU A 336 19.51 -5.54 19.36
CA LEU A 336 19.52 -6.74 20.21
C LEU A 336 18.85 -6.48 21.57
N ASP A 337 19.00 -5.26 22.10
CA ASP A 337 18.37 -4.80 23.35
C ASP A 337 16.85 -4.77 23.23
N ASP A 338 16.31 -4.00 22.27
CA ASP A 338 14.89 -4.02 21.90
C ASP A 338 14.71 -4.19 20.39
N PRO A 339 14.47 -5.42 19.90
CA PRO A 339 14.28 -5.70 18.48
C PRO A 339 13.08 -4.99 17.86
N LEU A 340 12.12 -4.48 18.64
CA LEU A 340 11.01 -3.70 18.07
C LEU A 340 11.51 -2.40 17.42
N ARG A 341 12.68 -1.89 17.84
CA ARG A 341 13.29 -0.68 17.29
C ARG A 341 13.56 -0.82 15.79
N ILE A 342 13.78 -2.03 15.25
CA ILE A 342 13.95 -2.19 13.80
C ILE A 342 12.65 -1.89 13.03
N ILE A 343 11.50 -2.33 13.55
CA ILE A 343 10.19 -2.04 12.94
C ILE A 343 9.84 -0.57 13.12
N ARG A 344 10.19 0.02 14.27
CA ARG A 344 10.05 1.47 14.49
C ARG A 344 10.93 2.28 13.54
N CYS A 345 12.14 1.81 13.25
CA CYS A 345 13.06 2.42 12.29
C CYS A 345 12.41 2.45 10.90
N ILE A 346 11.96 1.28 10.43
CA ILE A 346 11.30 1.13 9.13
C ILE A 346 10.02 1.97 9.05
N ARG A 347 9.24 2.01 10.14
CA ARG A 347 8.08 2.88 10.25
C ARG A 347 8.48 4.35 10.16
N PHE A 348 9.49 4.81 10.88
CA PHE A 348 9.89 6.21 10.89
C PHE A 348 10.45 6.67 9.54
N CYS A 349 11.19 5.80 8.84
CA CYS A 349 11.61 6.05 7.46
C CYS A 349 10.41 6.40 6.58
N GLY A 350 9.38 5.55 6.53
CA GLY A 350 8.19 5.84 5.73
C GLY A 350 7.30 6.94 6.30
N TYR A 351 7.20 7.05 7.64
CA TYR A 351 6.32 8.02 8.29
C TYR A 351 6.77 9.46 8.02
N PHE A 352 8.07 9.72 8.18
CA PHE A 352 8.62 11.04 7.92
C PHE A 352 9.12 11.24 6.48
N ASP A 353 9.25 10.15 5.72
CA ASP A 353 9.96 10.09 4.43
C ASP A 353 11.44 10.46 4.59
N PHE A 354 12.07 9.93 5.65
CA PHE A 354 13.46 10.18 6.01
C PHE A 354 14.38 9.10 5.44
N ASN A 355 15.63 9.49 5.23
CA ASN A 355 16.69 8.60 4.81
C ASN A 355 17.19 7.73 5.98
N LEU A 356 17.73 6.58 5.65
CA LEU A 356 18.30 5.62 6.58
C LEU A 356 19.82 5.72 6.59
N ASP A 357 20.41 5.78 7.77
CA ASP A 357 21.86 5.68 7.91
C ASP A 357 22.39 4.31 7.46
N GLN A 358 23.50 4.30 6.72
CA GLN A 358 24.12 3.07 6.19
C GLN A 358 24.40 2.05 7.29
N SER A 359 24.85 2.47 8.48
CA SER A 359 25.18 1.53 9.56
C SER A 359 23.97 0.75 10.06
N ILE A 360 22.78 1.35 10.01
CA ILE A 360 21.52 0.63 10.28
C ILE A 360 21.19 -0.30 9.12
N PHE A 361 21.32 0.17 7.88
CA PHE A 361 21.06 -0.63 6.69
C PHE A 361 21.87 -1.93 6.67
N ASP A 362 23.13 -1.86 7.07
CA ASP A 362 24.06 -3.00 7.11
C ASP A 362 23.63 -4.10 8.09
N VAL A 363 22.89 -3.77 9.15
CA VAL A 363 22.41 -4.74 10.14
C VAL A 363 20.97 -5.19 9.93
N LEU A 364 20.24 -4.64 8.94
CA LEU A 364 18.82 -4.95 8.73
C LEU A 364 18.52 -6.44 8.48
N LYS A 365 19.48 -7.18 7.91
CA LYS A 365 19.39 -8.61 7.60
C LYS A 365 20.13 -9.49 8.62
N ASN A 366 20.52 -8.95 9.78
CA ASN A 366 21.26 -9.71 10.77
C ASN A 366 20.37 -10.78 11.43
N GLU A 367 20.82 -12.04 11.37
CA GLU A 367 20.06 -13.19 11.86
C GLU A 367 19.88 -13.20 13.39
N ASP A 368 20.84 -12.65 14.15
CA ASP A 368 20.74 -12.63 15.61
C ASP A 368 19.69 -11.62 16.08
N ILE A 369 19.56 -10.49 15.38
CA ILE A 369 18.43 -9.56 15.58
C ILE A 369 17.12 -10.27 15.25
N LYS A 370 17.05 -11.04 14.15
CA LYS A 370 15.83 -11.77 13.75
C LYS A 370 15.43 -12.86 14.77
N LYS A 371 16.39 -13.58 15.34
CA LYS A 371 16.14 -14.52 16.45
C LYS A 371 15.63 -13.78 17.69
N SER A 372 16.27 -12.68 18.07
CA SER A 372 15.85 -11.85 19.21
C SER A 372 14.44 -11.28 19.01
N PHE A 373 14.13 -10.83 17.79
CA PHE A 373 12.80 -10.35 17.38
C PHE A 373 11.70 -11.37 17.67
N ASN A 374 11.91 -12.62 17.24
CA ASN A 374 10.95 -13.71 17.45
C ASN A 374 10.80 -14.12 18.92
N LYS A 375 11.84 -13.94 19.74
CA LYS A 375 11.85 -14.30 21.17
C LYS A 375 11.25 -13.20 22.07
N LYS A 376 11.62 -11.93 21.85
CA LYS A 376 11.36 -10.83 22.79
C LYS A 376 10.09 -10.02 22.49
N ILE A 377 9.59 -10.01 21.25
CA ILE A 377 8.49 -9.10 20.86
C ILE A 377 7.11 -9.74 21.03
N SER A 378 6.21 -9.02 21.71
CA SER A 378 4.80 -9.40 21.77
C SER A 378 4.07 -8.98 20.50
N LYS A 379 3.16 -9.84 20.01
CA LYS A 379 2.33 -9.54 18.82
C LYS A 379 1.55 -8.23 18.93
N SER A 380 1.09 -7.85 20.13
CA SER A 380 0.36 -6.60 20.37
C SER A 380 1.21 -5.34 20.11
N ARG A 381 2.49 -5.34 20.51
CA ARG A 381 3.39 -4.21 20.25
C ARG A 381 3.72 -4.11 18.78
N LEU A 382 4.06 -5.25 18.17
CA LEU A 382 4.29 -5.33 16.73
C LEU A 382 3.08 -4.79 15.96
N ALA A 383 1.88 -5.24 16.32
CA ALA A 383 0.63 -4.79 15.71
C ALA A 383 0.50 -3.27 15.69
N SER A 384 0.78 -2.62 16.82
CA SER A 384 0.68 -1.15 16.95
C SER A 384 1.62 -0.41 16.00
N GLU A 385 2.81 -0.95 15.73
CA GLU A 385 3.77 -0.36 14.80
C GLU A 385 3.36 -0.62 13.34
N ILE A 386 2.86 -1.82 13.01
CA ILE A 386 2.38 -2.13 11.64
C ILE A 386 1.13 -1.31 11.29
N ILE A 387 0.17 -1.12 12.21
CA ILE A 387 -0.99 -0.24 11.97
C ILE A 387 -0.55 1.16 11.59
N LYS A 388 0.50 1.68 12.24
CA LYS A 388 1.04 3.01 11.94
C LYS A 388 1.75 3.07 10.59
N ILE A 389 2.32 1.98 10.08
CA ILE A 389 2.87 1.89 8.71
C ILE A 389 1.77 2.02 7.66
N PHE A 390 0.63 1.34 7.87
CA PHE A 390 -0.52 1.43 6.97
C PHE A 390 -1.35 2.69 7.15
N SER A 391 -1.06 3.51 8.17
CA SER A 391 -1.78 4.75 8.46
C SER A 391 -1.61 5.82 7.37
N HIS A 392 -2.63 6.65 7.17
CA HIS A 392 -2.63 7.83 6.30
C HIS A 392 -1.53 8.82 6.66
N LYS A 393 -1.08 8.82 7.92
CA LYS A 393 0.03 9.64 8.40
C LYS A 393 1.39 9.17 7.86
N CYS A 394 1.46 7.94 7.35
CA CYS A 394 2.67 7.41 6.72
C CYS A 394 2.86 8.03 5.34
N LYS A 395 3.81 8.98 5.22
CA LYS A 395 4.06 9.70 3.97
C LYS A 395 4.48 8.78 2.82
N ASN A 396 5.35 7.80 3.13
CA ASN A 396 5.94 6.88 2.17
C ASN A 396 5.82 5.42 2.62
N ILE A 397 4.60 4.88 2.52
CA ILE A 397 4.34 3.46 2.82
C ILE A 397 5.16 2.50 1.94
N VAL A 398 5.48 2.89 0.69
CA VAL A 398 6.27 2.07 -0.23
C VAL A 398 7.67 1.86 0.33
N LEU A 399 8.30 2.89 0.89
CA LEU A 399 9.59 2.76 1.56
C LEU A 399 9.53 1.81 2.75
N SER A 400 8.52 1.95 3.63
CA SER A 400 8.38 1.05 4.78
C SER A 400 8.17 -0.41 4.36
N LEU A 401 7.28 -0.69 3.42
CA LEU A 401 7.02 -2.04 2.94
C LEU A 401 8.22 -2.62 2.18
N THR A 402 8.95 -1.79 1.42
CA THR A 402 10.19 -2.21 0.74
C THR A 402 11.27 -2.60 1.74
N LEU A 403 11.49 -1.80 2.79
CA LEU A 403 12.43 -2.12 3.86
C LEU A 403 12.02 -3.39 4.62
N LEU A 404 10.72 -3.55 4.94
CA LEU A 404 10.19 -4.75 5.62
C LEU A 404 10.40 -6.02 4.79
N ASN A 405 10.12 -5.95 3.48
CA ASN A 405 10.32 -7.08 2.57
C ASN A 405 11.80 -7.37 2.35
N TYR A 406 12.62 -6.34 2.12
CA TYR A 406 14.07 -6.52 1.96
C TYR A 406 14.70 -7.18 3.19
N SER A 407 14.31 -6.77 4.40
CA SER A 407 14.84 -7.33 5.65
C SER A 407 14.24 -8.69 6.03
N ASN A 408 13.31 -9.25 5.24
CA ASN A 408 12.58 -10.49 5.52
C ASN A 408 11.81 -10.50 6.85
N TYR A 409 11.51 -9.33 7.44
CA TYR A 409 10.64 -9.24 8.61
C TYR A 409 9.16 -9.40 8.21
N SER A 410 8.79 -9.06 6.98
CA SER A 410 7.40 -9.23 6.52
C SER A 410 6.95 -10.69 6.53
N GLU A 411 7.82 -11.65 6.22
CA GLU A 411 7.52 -13.09 6.34
C GLU A 411 7.22 -13.49 7.79
N GLU A 412 7.92 -12.89 8.77
CA GLU A 412 7.70 -13.15 10.19
C GLU A 412 6.42 -12.46 10.71
N ILE A 413 6.08 -11.30 10.15
CA ILE A 413 4.94 -10.47 10.55
C ILE A 413 3.63 -10.99 9.94
N PHE A 414 3.65 -11.32 8.65
CA PHE A 414 2.50 -11.75 7.86
C PHE A 414 2.52 -13.27 7.63
N LYS A 415 2.81 -14.03 8.70
CA LYS A 415 2.89 -15.50 8.63
C LYS A 415 1.60 -16.10 8.08
N LEU A 416 1.76 -16.97 7.08
CA LEU A 416 0.73 -17.84 6.58
C LEU A 416 0.45 -18.95 7.62
N PRO A 417 -0.77 -19.50 7.66
CA PRO A 417 -1.12 -20.64 8.50
C PRO A 417 -0.29 -21.89 8.15
N SER A 418 0.02 -22.70 9.17
CA SER A 418 0.78 -23.96 9.00
C SER A 418 -0.05 -25.15 8.51
N ASP A 419 -1.39 -25.06 8.52
CA ASP A 419 -2.32 -26.12 8.17
C ASP A 419 -3.21 -25.71 6.98
N TYR A 420 -3.41 -26.63 6.01
CA TYR A 420 -4.32 -26.56 4.85
C TYR A 420 -4.55 -25.17 4.24
N PHE A 421 -3.84 -24.89 3.15
CA PHE A 421 -3.93 -23.67 2.38
C PHE A 421 -4.43 -23.99 0.96
N ILE A 422 -5.54 -23.38 0.52
CA ILE A 422 -6.17 -23.72 -0.77
C ILE A 422 -6.55 -22.43 -1.51
N GLN A 423 -6.27 -22.37 -2.82
CA GLN A 423 -6.48 -21.21 -3.68
C GLN A 423 -7.95 -21.01 -4.12
N ASN A 424 -8.84 -21.98 -3.90
CA ASN A 424 -10.23 -21.89 -4.34
C ASN A 424 -11.16 -22.81 -3.53
N GLU A 425 -12.16 -22.22 -2.89
CA GLU A 425 -13.18 -22.93 -2.11
C GLU A 425 -13.99 -23.94 -2.95
N GLU A 426 -14.32 -23.62 -4.20
CA GLU A 426 -15.08 -24.52 -5.07
C GLU A 426 -14.30 -25.78 -5.45
N VAL A 427 -12.98 -25.63 -5.64
CA VAL A 427 -12.08 -26.76 -5.92
C VAL A 427 -12.11 -27.73 -4.74
N PHE A 428 -12.08 -27.21 -3.52
CA PHE A 428 -12.17 -28.01 -2.30
C PHE A 428 -13.55 -28.66 -2.11
N GLU A 429 -14.64 -27.93 -2.29
CA GLU A 429 -16.00 -28.48 -2.15
C GLU A 429 -16.29 -29.56 -3.22
N LYS A 430 -15.72 -29.45 -4.42
CA LYS A 430 -15.73 -30.52 -5.43
C LYS A 430 -14.94 -31.76 -4.96
N MET A 431 -13.81 -31.59 -4.29
CA MET A 431 -13.01 -32.71 -3.73
C MET A 431 -13.75 -33.43 -2.58
N LYS A 432 -14.44 -32.68 -1.71
CA LYS A 432 -15.26 -33.24 -0.61
C LYS A 432 -16.41 -34.11 -1.10
N LYS A 433 -17.02 -33.75 -2.24
CA LYS A 433 -18.06 -34.54 -2.91
C LYS A 433 -17.51 -35.80 -3.59
N LYS A 434 -16.23 -35.82 -3.97
CA LYS A 434 -15.53 -36.96 -4.59
C LYS A 434 -15.01 -38.02 -3.61
N LYS A 435 -15.36 -37.97 -2.32
CA LYS A 435 -14.86 -38.89 -1.27
C LYS A 435 -14.87 -40.37 -1.69
N ASN A 436 -13.71 -40.84 -2.12
CA ASN A 436 -13.27 -42.22 -1.97
C ASN A 436 -11.73 -42.38 -1.87
N HIS A 437 -10.92 -41.30 -1.86
CA HIS A 437 -9.47 -41.42 -1.70
C HIS A 437 -9.00 -40.71 -0.43
N LYS A 438 -8.13 -41.39 0.33
CA LYS A 438 -7.48 -40.86 1.54
C LYS A 438 -6.57 -39.70 1.13
N ILE A 439 -6.67 -38.58 1.84
CA ILE A 439 -5.71 -37.49 1.75
C ILE A 439 -4.55 -37.87 2.69
N GLU A 440 -3.38 -38.18 2.16
CA GLU A 440 -2.18 -38.44 2.98
C GLU A 440 -1.29 -37.19 3.09
N ASP A 441 -0.75 -36.98 4.29
CA ASP A 441 0.12 -35.86 4.64
C ASP A 441 1.57 -36.20 4.20
N HIS A 442 2.17 -35.41 3.30
CA HIS A 442 3.61 -35.51 2.99
C HIS A 442 4.41 -34.38 3.65
N TRP A 443 5.61 -34.71 4.10
CA TRP A 443 6.59 -33.79 4.68
C TRP A 443 7.70 -33.53 3.65
N TYR A 444 8.10 -32.27 3.45
CA TYR A 444 9.32 -31.94 2.71
C TYR A 444 10.22 -31.06 3.59
N GLU A 445 11.50 -31.45 3.68
CA GLU A 445 12.54 -30.60 4.25
C GLU A 445 13.13 -29.71 3.15
N THR A 446 12.98 -28.40 3.29
CA THR A 446 13.81 -27.43 2.56
C THR A 446 14.39 -26.43 3.53
N ASN A 447 15.71 -26.39 3.64
CA ASN A 447 16.48 -25.41 4.41
C ASN A 447 16.07 -25.25 5.89
N GLY A 448 15.82 -26.36 6.59
CA GLY A 448 15.61 -26.36 8.05
C GLY A 448 14.27 -25.81 8.53
N VAL A 449 13.34 -25.48 7.63
CA VAL A 449 11.95 -25.16 7.98
C VAL A 449 11.06 -26.28 7.46
N VAL A 450 10.34 -26.91 8.37
CA VAL A 450 9.43 -28.00 8.06
C VAL A 450 8.09 -27.43 7.62
N ASN A 451 7.87 -27.31 6.32
CA ASN A 451 6.59 -26.87 5.75
C ASN A 451 5.71 -28.09 5.45
N LYS A 452 4.48 -28.07 5.96
CA LYS A 452 3.46 -29.08 5.65
C LYS A 452 2.71 -28.63 4.39
N ARG A 453 3.08 -29.17 3.22
CA ARG A 453 2.34 -28.96 1.96
C ARG A 453 1.67 -30.25 1.50
N VAL A 454 0.42 -30.13 1.04
CA VAL A 454 -0.30 -31.23 0.39
C VAL A 454 -0.21 -31.00 -1.13
N HIS A 455 0.41 -31.94 -1.85
CA HIS A 455 0.29 -32.03 -3.31
C HIS A 455 -0.70 -33.15 -3.67
N LEU A 456 -1.55 -32.91 -4.67
CA LEU A 456 -2.44 -33.91 -5.25
C LEU A 456 -1.86 -34.34 -6.61
N PHE A 457 -1.54 -35.61 -6.76
CA PHE A 457 -1.35 -36.24 -8.07
C PHE A 457 -2.70 -36.76 -8.58
N GLU A 458 -3.01 -36.54 -9.86
CA GLU A 458 -4.05 -37.31 -10.54
C GLU A 458 -3.48 -38.69 -10.91
N ASP A 459 -4.24 -39.75 -10.63
CA ASP A 459 -3.88 -41.15 -10.89
C ASP A 459 -3.45 -41.38 -12.36
N SER A 460 -2.14 -41.51 -12.60
CA SER A 460 -1.63 -42.26 -13.74
C SER A 460 -1.61 -43.74 -13.36
N LYS A 461 -2.50 -44.52 -13.97
CA LYS A 461 -2.48 -45.98 -13.87
C LYS A 461 -1.11 -46.53 -14.30
N GLU A 462 -0.58 -47.38 -13.43
CA GLU A 462 0.54 -48.33 -13.62
C GLU A 462 1.87 -47.73 -14.06
N ILE A 463 2.85 -47.75 -13.15
CA ILE A 463 3.99 -48.67 -13.18
C ILE A 463 4.76 -48.47 -11.88
N ASP A 464 4.76 -49.51 -11.06
CA ASP A 464 5.82 -49.70 -10.06
C ASP A 464 6.35 -51.11 -10.25
N LYS A 465 7.46 -51.24 -10.98
CA LYS A 465 8.41 -52.34 -10.82
C LYS A 465 9.83 -51.83 -11.09
N ASN A 466 10.51 -51.63 -9.97
CA ASN A 466 11.95 -51.72 -9.75
C ASN A 466 12.80 -50.47 -10.02
N LEU A 467 13.19 -49.89 -8.89
CA LEU A 467 14.33 -49.02 -8.66
C LEU A 467 15.66 -49.67 -9.11
N ASP A 468 16.59 -48.79 -9.52
CA ASP A 468 18.05 -48.92 -9.61
C ASP A 468 18.67 -49.83 -10.70
N LYS A 469 19.24 -49.18 -11.74
CA LYS A 469 20.71 -49.11 -12.03
C LYS A 469 21.03 -48.53 -13.41
N SER A 470 22.16 -47.81 -13.47
CA SER A 470 22.98 -47.42 -14.66
C SER A 470 22.34 -46.49 -15.70
N ILE A 471 22.86 -45.26 -15.86
CA ILE A 471 24.05 -44.86 -16.68
C ILE A 471 23.78 -45.02 -18.17
N ASP A 472 23.95 -43.89 -18.88
CA ASP A 472 24.23 -43.67 -20.30
C ASP A 472 23.60 -44.62 -21.33
N GLU A 473 22.87 -44.08 -22.30
CA GLU A 473 23.16 -44.22 -23.74
C GLU A 473 21.97 -43.83 -24.64
N TYR A 474 22.34 -43.14 -25.72
CA TYR A 474 21.77 -43.23 -27.08
C TYR A 474 20.34 -42.78 -27.38
N VAL A 475 20.30 -41.61 -28.03
CA VAL A 475 19.94 -41.42 -29.47
C VAL A 475 18.76 -42.23 -30.02
N GLY A 476 17.76 -41.51 -30.53
CA GLY A 476 17.26 -41.78 -31.89
C GLY A 476 15.76 -42.04 -32.05
N HIS A 477 15.22 -41.35 -33.07
CA HIS A 477 14.02 -41.65 -33.85
C HIS A 477 12.62 -41.20 -33.35
N LYS A 478 12.16 -40.12 -34.02
CA LYS A 478 10.89 -39.97 -34.75
C LYS A 478 9.86 -41.10 -34.59
N ASP A 479 8.62 -40.78 -34.24
CA ASP A 479 7.57 -40.56 -35.24
C ASP A 479 6.26 -40.03 -34.65
N SER A 480 5.44 -39.55 -35.57
CA SER A 480 4.27 -38.69 -35.49
C SER A 480 2.98 -39.27 -34.86
N SER A 481 2.17 -38.32 -34.35
CA SER A 481 0.73 -38.12 -34.65
C SER A 481 -0.29 -38.28 -33.49
N LYS A 482 -1.13 -37.22 -33.39
CA LYS A 482 -2.50 -37.12 -32.83
C LYS A 482 -2.67 -37.12 -31.30
N ASP A 483 -2.91 -35.93 -30.73
CA ASP A 483 -4.20 -35.54 -30.12
C ASP A 483 -4.09 -34.18 -29.41
N ASP A 484 -4.59 -33.12 -30.06
CA ASP A 484 -4.48 -31.70 -29.65
C ASP A 484 -5.54 -31.21 -28.64
N ASN A 485 -6.22 -32.10 -27.88
CA ASN A 485 -7.36 -31.69 -27.04
C ASN A 485 -7.22 -31.97 -25.53
N LYS A 486 -5.99 -32.02 -24.99
CA LYS A 486 -5.75 -32.22 -23.55
C LYS A 486 -4.90 -31.14 -22.84
N ILE A 487 -4.51 -30.08 -23.53
CA ILE A 487 -3.51 -29.13 -23.00
C ILE A 487 -4.14 -27.96 -22.19
N GLU A 488 -5.43 -27.65 -22.32
CA GLU A 488 -6.02 -26.48 -21.63
C GLU A 488 -6.23 -26.62 -20.11
N ASN A 489 -6.14 -27.82 -19.53
CA ASN A 489 -6.35 -28.01 -18.09
C ASN A 489 -5.06 -28.17 -17.26
N LEU A 490 -3.88 -28.18 -17.88
CA LEU A 490 -2.59 -28.38 -17.20
C LEU A 490 -1.83 -27.09 -16.89
N GLU A 491 -2.27 -25.93 -17.40
CA GLU A 491 -1.64 -24.63 -17.06
C GLU A 491 -2.05 -24.12 -15.67
N ASN A 492 -3.22 -24.52 -15.15
CA ASN A 492 -3.72 -24.07 -13.84
C ASN A 492 -3.09 -24.79 -12.62
N LEU A 493 -2.28 -25.84 -12.83
CA LEU A 493 -1.61 -26.59 -11.75
C LEU A 493 -0.15 -26.18 -11.55
N LYS A 494 0.40 -25.29 -12.38
CA LYS A 494 1.79 -24.82 -12.25
C LYS A 494 1.96 -23.69 -11.22
N ASP A 495 0.88 -23.08 -10.72
CA ASP A 495 0.92 -21.89 -9.87
C ASP A 495 1.06 -22.15 -8.36
N ASP A 496 0.79 -23.38 -7.87
CA ASP A 496 0.81 -23.68 -6.43
C ASP A 496 2.22 -23.63 -5.81
N ARG A 497 3.28 -23.59 -6.62
CA ARG A 497 4.66 -23.54 -6.11
C ARG A 497 5.14 -22.15 -5.71
N ASN A 498 4.54 -21.07 -6.22
CA ASN A 498 5.11 -19.71 -6.14
C ASN A 498 4.55 -18.81 -5.02
N ILE A 499 3.38 -19.11 -4.44
CA ILE A 499 2.76 -18.22 -3.45
C ILE A 499 3.59 -18.05 -2.17
N GLU A 500 4.27 -19.10 -1.70
CA GLU A 500 5.09 -19.00 -0.48
C GLU A 500 6.23 -17.97 -0.59
N ASN A 501 6.67 -17.59 -1.80
CA ASN A 501 7.81 -16.69 -1.96
C ASN A 501 7.48 -15.32 -2.62
N ASP A 502 6.32 -15.15 -3.26
CA ASP A 502 6.12 -14.00 -4.17
C ASP A 502 4.99 -13.02 -3.77
N TRP A 503 4.04 -13.42 -2.91
CA TRP A 503 2.84 -12.59 -2.66
C TRP A 503 3.16 -11.25 -1.99
N LEU A 504 4.19 -11.20 -1.14
CA LEU A 504 4.65 -9.98 -0.47
C LEU A 504 5.19 -8.95 -1.47
N PHE A 505 5.90 -9.43 -2.49
CA PHE A 505 6.44 -8.59 -3.55
C PHE A 505 5.32 -8.07 -4.46
N GLU A 506 4.39 -8.93 -4.86
CA GLU A 506 3.22 -8.53 -5.65
C GLU A 506 2.36 -7.52 -4.91
N GLY A 507 2.08 -7.76 -3.62
CA GLY A 507 1.34 -6.85 -2.74
C GLY A 507 1.98 -5.46 -2.68
N LEU A 508 3.30 -5.41 -2.52
CA LEU A 508 4.06 -4.15 -2.57
C LEU A 508 3.88 -3.43 -3.90
N ASN A 509 3.90 -4.15 -5.02
CA ASN A 509 3.76 -3.54 -6.34
C ASN A 509 2.37 -2.94 -6.59
N TYR A 510 1.30 -3.56 -6.07
CA TYR A 510 -0.03 -2.94 -6.11
C TYR A 510 -0.09 -1.64 -5.30
N VAL A 511 0.50 -1.61 -4.11
CA VAL A 511 0.57 -0.40 -3.29
C VAL A 511 1.40 0.69 -3.99
N LYS A 512 2.54 0.32 -4.57
CA LYS A 512 3.40 1.23 -5.34
C LYS A 512 2.65 1.83 -6.53
N PHE A 513 1.98 0.99 -7.31
CA PHE A 513 1.19 1.43 -8.46
C PHE A 513 0.07 2.39 -8.07
N PHE A 514 -0.61 2.11 -6.96
CA PHE A 514 -1.61 3.04 -6.43
C PHE A 514 -1.02 4.39 -6.01
N LYS A 515 0.13 4.41 -5.34
CA LYS A 515 0.82 5.67 -4.98
C LYS A 515 1.28 6.45 -6.22
N ASP A 516 1.69 5.78 -7.28
CA ASP A 516 2.04 6.42 -8.55
C ASP A 516 0.80 7.04 -9.23
N ILE A 517 -0.34 6.36 -9.18
CA ILE A 517 -1.63 6.90 -9.66
C ILE A 517 -2.07 8.08 -8.80
N GLU A 518 -1.98 7.99 -7.48
CA GLU A 518 -2.37 9.07 -6.56
C GLU A 518 -1.54 10.35 -6.76
N LYS A 519 -0.24 10.21 -7.02
CA LYS A 519 0.64 11.36 -7.34
C LYS A 519 0.27 12.02 -8.66
N SER A 520 -0.40 11.29 -9.55
CA SER A 520 -0.88 11.83 -10.81
C SER A 520 -2.27 12.45 -10.66
N GLU A 521 -2.58 13.47 -11.45
CA GLU A 521 -3.95 13.98 -11.53
C GLU A 521 -4.92 12.96 -12.15
N LEU A 522 -4.44 11.79 -12.59
CA LEU A 522 -5.22 10.76 -13.26
C LEU A 522 -6.39 10.28 -12.40
N LEU A 523 -6.18 10.06 -11.10
CA LEU A 523 -7.26 9.58 -10.23
C LEU A 523 -8.40 10.61 -10.13
N LYS A 524 -8.06 11.90 -10.02
CA LYS A 524 -9.03 13.00 -10.04
C LYS A 524 -9.69 13.18 -11.41
N GLN A 525 -9.02 12.82 -12.50
CA GLN A 525 -9.60 12.89 -13.84
C GLN A 525 -10.55 11.71 -14.13
N ILE A 526 -10.24 10.53 -13.57
CA ILE A 526 -10.97 9.28 -13.84
C ILE A 526 -12.12 9.08 -12.84
N LEU A 527 -11.86 9.28 -11.55
CA LEU A 527 -12.77 9.10 -10.41
C LEU A 527 -12.90 10.43 -9.65
N CYS A 528 -13.45 11.45 -10.31
CA CYS A 528 -13.38 12.86 -9.88
C CYS A 528 -13.98 13.17 -8.50
N ASP A 529 -15.02 12.44 -8.10
CA ASP A 529 -15.75 12.68 -6.85
C ASP A 529 -15.34 11.69 -5.74
N LEU A 530 -14.28 10.90 -5.96
CA LEU A 530 -13.86 9.87 -5.01
C LEU A 530 -12.97 10.47 -3.92
N ASP A 531 -13.51 10.59 -2.71
CA ASP A 531 -12.70 10.87 -1.52
C ASP A 531 -12.37 9.59 -0.75
N TYR A 532 -11.18 9.07 -1.01
CA TYR A 532 -10.69 7.84 -0.40
C TYR A 532 -9.76 8.08 0.80
N LYS A 533 -9.45 9.34 1.14
CA LYS A 533 -8.40 9.68 2.11
C LYS A 533 -8.66 9.13 3.51
N GLU A 534 -9.92 9.18 3.96
CA GLU A 534 -10.30 8.63 5.28
C GLU A 534 -10.15 7.10 5.35
N ASN A 535 -10.19 6.42 4.19
CA ASN A 535 -10.12 4.97 4.08
C ASN A 535 -8.77 4.48 3.54
N ILE A 536 -7.78 5.36 3.37
CA ILE A 536 -6.50 5.03 2.75
C ILE A 536 -5.80 3.85 3.43
N ASN A 537 -5.90 3.74 4.76
CA ASN A 537 -5.30 2.64 5.50
C ASN A 537 -5.86 1.29 5.06
N TYR A 538 -7.18 1.24 4.86
CA TYR A 538 -7.88 0.06 4.41
C TYR A 538 -7.54 -0.26 2.96
N ILE A 539 -7.41 0.75 2.11
CA ILE A 539 -7.02 0.58 0.70
C ILE A 539 -5.60 0.03 0.60
N HIS A 540 -4.64 0.60 1.31
CA HIS A 540 -3.27 0.10 1.35
C HIS A 540 -3.21 -1.36 1.84
N MET A 541 -3.95 -1.69 2.90
CA MET A 541 -4.06 -3.06 3.39
C MET A 541 -4.69 -4.00 2.35
N CYS A 542 -5.76 -3.57 1.68
CA CYS A 542 -6.41 -4.37 0.65
C CYS A 542 -5.48 -4.62 -0.53
N LEU A 543 -4.77 -3.58 -1.01
CA LEU A 543 -3.84 -3.72 -2.13
C LEU A 543 -2.66 -4.62 -1.77
N PHE A 544 -2.11 -4.49 -0.56
CA PHE A 544 -1.00 -5.31 -0.11
C PHE A 544 -1.38 -6.80 0.04
N LEU A 545 -2.59 -7.08 0.53
CA LEU A 545 -3.09 -8.45 0.72
C LEU A 545 -3.83 -9.00 -0.51
N LEU A 546 -3.98 -8.21 -1.58
CA LEU A 546 -4.74 -8.55 -2.78
C LEU A 546 -4.31 -9.86 -3.46
N PRO A 547 -3.02 -10.26 -3.48
CA PRO A 547 -2.63 -11.57 -4.01
C PRO A 547 -3.32 -12.73 -3.28
N LEU A 548 -3.64 -12.56 -2.00
CA LEU A 548 -4.24 -13.60 -1.15
C LEU A 548 -5.78 -13.64 -1.20
N LYS A 549 -6.43 -12.79 -2.02
CA LYS A 549 -7.89 -12.57 -2.02
C LYS A 549 -8.76 -13.83 -2.18
N ASN A 550 -8.26 -14.86 -2.87
CA ASN A 550 -9.00 -16.10 -3.14
C ASN A 550 -8.51 -17.28 -2.30
N TYR A 551 -7.62 -17.06 -1.34
CA TYR A 551 -7.05 -18.15 -0.55
C TYR A 551 -7.81 -18.40 0.74
N TYR A 552 -7.99 -19.67 1.07
CA TYR A 552 -8.76 -20.17 2.20
C TYR A 552 -7.94 -21.12 3.06
N ILE A 553 -8.30 -21.16 4.34
CA ILE A 553 -7.77 -22.05 5.37
C ILE A 553 -8.87 -23.01 5.77
N TYR A 554 -8.50 -24.27 5.94
CA TYR A 554 -9.42 -25.29 6.43
C TYR A 554 -9.31 -25.50 7.95
N ILE A 555 -10.43 -25.36 8.67
CA ILE A 555 -10.47 -25.55 10.11
C ILE A 555 -10.94 -26.97 10.44
N LYS A 556 -9.98 -27.84 10.78
CA LYS A 556 -10.17 -29.29 11.07
C LYS A 556 -11.30 -29.64 12.06
N LYS A 557 -11.69 -28.74 12.96
CA LYS A 557 -12.69 -29.00 14.02
C LYS A 557 -14.13 -28.59 13.68
N GLY A 558 -14.45 -28.19 12.44
CA GLY A 558 -15.81 -27.70 12.13
C GLY A 558 -16.32 -27.77 10.69
N VAL A 559 -15.60 -28.38 9.75
CA VAL A 559 -15.98 -28.39 8.30
C VAL A 559 -16.15 -26.97 7.71
N LYS A 560 -15.56 -25.95 8.36
CA LYS A 560 -15.65 -24.54 7.94
C LYS A 560 -14.33 -24.09 7.32
N THR A 561 -14.45 -23.31 6.25
CA THR A 561 -13.40 -22.56 5.57
C THR A 561 -13.35 -21.14 6.16
N GLU A 562 -12.17 -20.54 6.19
CA GLU A 562 -11.94 -19.13 6.55
C GLU A 562 -11.01 -18.50 5.51
N TYR A 563 -11.17 -17.23 5.17
CA TYR A 563 -10.22 -16.54 4.28
C TYR A 563 -8.85 -16.42 4.96
N VAL A 564 -7.77 -16.67 4.22
CA VAL A 564 -6.39 -16.55 4.72
C VAL A 564 -6.13 -15.16 5.28
N ILE A 565 -6.67 -14.13 4.64
CA ILE A 565 -6.51 -12.74 5.05
C ILE A 565 -7.13 -12.49 6.42
N GLU A 566 -8.25 -13.14 6.72
CA GLU A 566 -8.88 -13.05 8.04
C GLU A 566 -7.98 -13.64 9.12
N TYR A 567 -7.36 -14.79 8.84
CA TYR A 567 -6.37 -15.41 9.73
C TYR A 567 -5.12 -14.55 9.89
N ILE A 568 -4.50 -14.01 8.83
CA ILE A 568 -3.30 -13.17 8.94
C ILE A 568 -3.60 -11.95 9.83
N ILE A 569 -4.71 -11.26 9.58
CA ILE A 569 -5.09 -10.05 10.32
C ILE A 569 -5.39 -10.39 11.78
N ARG A 570 -6.03 -11.52 12.06
CA ARG A 570 -6.45 -11.94 13.41
C ARG A 570 -5.34 -12.62 14.22
N GLU A 571 -4.54 -13.49 13.61
CA GLU A 571 -3.57 -14.35 14.28
C GLU A 571 -2.13 -13.86 14.17
N SER A 572 -1.73 -13.37 13.00
CA SER A 572 -0.37 -12.87 12.79
C SER A 572 -0.25 -11.42 13.25
N LEU A 573 -1.17 -10.56 12.81
CA LEU A 573 -1.16 -9.12 13.11
C LEU A 573 -1.92 -8.73 14.37
N LYS A 574 -2.88 -9.54 14.85
CA LYS A 574 -3.77 -9.21 15.99
C LYS A 574 -4.49 -7.86 15.83
N PHE A 575 -4.84 -7.50 14.60
CA PHE A 575 -5.59 -6.28 14.29
C PHE A 575 -7.08 -6.43 14.63
N PRO A 576 -7.80 -5.32 14.84
CA PRO A 576 -9.26 -5.35 14.96
C PRO A 576 -9.95 -6.02 13.76
N LEU A 577 -10.95 -6.87 14.02
CA LEU A 577 -11.70 -7.63 13.00
C LEU A 577 -12.34 -6.76 11.90
N LYS A 578 -12.55 -5.47 12.15
CA LYS A 578 -13.04 -4.53 11.12
C LYS A 578 -12.13 -4.46 9.89
N TYR A 579 -10.81 -4.66 10.05
CA TYR A 579 -9.87 -4.63 8.94
C TYR A 579 -10.03 -5.85 8.02
N SER A 580 -10.13 -7.06 8.58
CA SER A 580 -10.34 -8.27 7.79
C SER A 580 -11.69 -8.26 7.08
N LYS A 581 -12.76 -7.90 7.81
CA LYS A 581 -14.11 -7.77 7.23
C LYS A 581 -14.15 -6.81 6.05
N PHE A 582 -13.48 -5.66 6.16
CA PHE A 582 -13.40 -4.71 5.05
C PHE A 582 -12.71 -5.35 3.83
N CYS A 583 -11.54 -5.98 4.02
CA CYS A 583 -10.81 -6.62 2.93
C CYS A 583 -11.65 -7.72 2.25
N VAL A 584 -12.24 -8.62 3.04
CA VAL A 584 -13.10 -9.70 2.52
C VAL A 584 -14.28 -9.15 1.74
N ASN A 585 -15.00 -8.15 2.28
CA ASN A 585 -16.13 -7.54 1.58
C ASN A 585 -15.72 -6.92 0.23
N ILE A 586 -14.56 -6.27 0.16
CA ILE A 586 -14.03 -5.74 -1.10
C ILE A 586 -13.76 -6.88 -2.09
N TYR A 587 -13.11 -7.96 -1.66
CA TYR A 587 -12.80 -9.06 -2.58
C TYR A 587 -14.03 -9.85 -3.01
N GLU A 588 -15.00 -10.08 -2.13
CA GLU A 588 -16.30 -10.64 -2.50
C GLU A 588 -17.06 -9.72 -3.47
N GLY A 589 -16.93 -8.41 -3.28
CA GLY A 589 -17.43 -7.40 -4.20
C GLY A 589 -16.92 -7.57 -5.64
N PHE A 590 -15.71 -8.10 -5.86
CA PHE A 590 -15.22 -8.40 -7.20
C PHE A 590 -16.15 -9.39 -7.90
N THR A 591 -16.62 -10.42 -7.20
CA THR A 591 -17.57 -11.42 -7.74
C THR A 591 -18.87 -10.76 -8.19
N HIS A 592 -19.42 -9.82 -7.41
CA HIS A 592 -20.62 -9.07 -7.79
C HIS A 592 -20.38 -8.18 -9.01
N LEU A 593 -19.21 -7.54 -9.10
CA LEU A 593 -18.84 -6.73 -10.24
C LEU A 593 -18.67 -7.58 -11.52
N TYR A 594 -18.04 -8.75 -11.41
CA TYR A 594 -17.93 -9.70 -12.52
C TYR A 594 -19.29 -10.23 -12.97
N LYS A 595 -20.21 -10.50 -12.03
CA LYS A 595 -21.60 -10.90 -12.36
C LYS A 595 -22.34 -9.78 -13.10
N LEU A 596 -22.25 -8.54 -12.62
CA LEU A 596 -22.81 -7.38 -13.31
C LEU A 596 -22.26 -7.27 -14.73
N TYR A 597 -20.93 -7.32 -14.86
CA TYR A 597 -20.24 -7.27 -16.14
C TYR A 597 -20.73 -8.35 -17.13
N LYS A 598 -20.96 -9.59 -16.66
CA LYS A 598 -21.44 -10.69 -17.52
C LYS A 598 -22.90 -10.53 -17.96
N ASN A 599 -23.72 -9.84 -17.18
CA ASN A 599 -25.17 -9.76 -17.41
C ASN A 599 -25.57 -8.54 -18.26
N ILE A 600 -24.78 -7.46 -18.26
CA ILE A 600 -25.09 -6.26 -19.03
C ILE A 600 -24.58 -6.38 -20.48
N ASN A 601 -25.24 -5.67 -21.40
CA ASN A 601 -24.67 -5.44 -22.73
C ASN A 601 -23.55 -4.39 -22.63
N VAL A 602 -22.32 -4.85 -22.36
CA VAL A 602 -21.16 -3.99 -22.12
C VAL A 602 -20.89 -3.05 -23.28
N LEU A 603 -21.03 -3.52 -24.53
CA LEU A 603 -20.81 -2.67 -25.71
C LEU A 603 -21.80 -1.52 -25.81
N GLU A 604 -23.06 -1.76 -25.45
CA GLU A 604 -24.10 -0.73 -25.44
C GLU A 604 -23.95 0.21 -24.25
N PHE A 605 -23.64 -0.34 -23.08
CA PHE A 605 -23.35 0.41 -21.85
C PHE A 605 -22.20 1.41 -22.05
N LEU A 606 -21.11 0.98 -22.70
CA LEU A 606 -19.97 1.83 -22.99
C LEU A 606 -20.26 2.88 -24.08
N LYS A 607 -21.23 2.63 -24.97
CA LYS A 607 -21.65 3.54 -26.05
C LYS A 607 -22.58 4.67 -25.61
N ASP A 608 -23.18 4.59 -24.41
CA ASP A 608 -24.17 5.57 -23.91
C ASP A 608 -25.30 5.79 -24.95
N ASN A 609 -25.83 4.69 -25.51
CA ASN A 609 -26.89 4.73 -26.51
C ASN A 609 -28.21 5.24 -25.90
N ASN A 610 -28.94 6.10 -26.62
CA ASN A 610 -30.18 6.74 -26.17
C ASN A 610 -31.42 5.81 -26.09
N ASP A 611 -31.27 4.47 -26.12
CA ASP A 611 -32.42 3.59 -25.95
C ASP A 611 -32.92 3.66 -24.50
N LYS A 612 -34.10 4.29 -24.32
CA LYS A 612 -34.72 4.48 -23.00
C LYS A 612 -34.97 3.15 -22.29
N LYS A 613 -35.30 2.06 -23.01
CA LYS A 613 -35.66 0.78 -22.38
C LYS A 613 -34.41 0.02 -21.91
N THR A 614 -33.37 -0.02 -22.74
CA THR A 614 -32.10 -0.66 -22.35
C THR A 614 -31.44 0.09 -21.19
N ASN A 615 -31.46 1.42 -21.20
CA ASN A 615 -30.94 2.24 -20.11
C ASN A 615 -31.67 2.01 -18.77
N LEU A 616 -32.97 1.74 -18.81
CA LEU A 616 -33.75 1.40 -17.61
C LEU A 616 -33.34 0.05 -17.02
N ASN A 617 -33.15 -0.99 -17.84
CA ASN A 617 -32.68 -2.29 -17.35
C ASN A 617 -31.27 -2.20 -16.75
N ILE A 618 -30.34 -1.52 -17.43
CA ILE A 618 -28.99 -1.26 -16.92
C ILE A 618 -29.04 -0.55 -15.56
N LYS A 619 -29.92 0.44 -15.40
CA LYS A 619 -30.11 1.13 -14.12
C LYS A 619 -30.57 0.16 -13.03
N GLY A 620 -31.50 -0.73 -13.34
CA GLY A 620 -31.95 -1.79 -12.43
C GLY A 620 -30.81 -2.70 -12.00
N ASP A 621 -30.04 -3.24 -12.96
CA ASP A 621 -28.90 -4.13 -12.69
C ASP A 621 -27.83 -3.46 -11.82
N VAL A 622 -27.50 -2.19 -12.10
CA VAL A 622 -26.53 -1.41 -11.31
C VAL A 622 -27.04 -1.19 -9.88
N VAL A 623 -28.34 -0.96 -9.68
CA VAL A 623 -28.91 -0.85 -8.33
C VAL A 623 -28.75 -2.17 -7.56
N ILE A 624 -29.02 -3.31 -8.19
CA ILE A 624 -28.85 -4.61 -7.54
C ILE A 624 -27.38 -4.87 -7.19
N PHE A 625 -26.45 -4.51 -8.07
CA PHE A 625 -25.03 -4.53 -7.76
C PHE A 625 -24.72 -3.68 -6.52
N LEU A 626 -25.17 -2.43 -6.47
CA LEU A 626 -24.96 -1.54 -5.33
C LEU A 626 -25.58 -2.11 -4.05
N LYS A 627 -26.77 -2.72 -4.12
CA LYS A 627 -27.45 -3.38 -3.00
C LYS A 627 -26.61 -4.50 -2.39
N ASN A 628 -25.93 -5.26 -3.24
CA ASN A 628 -25.12 -6.41 -2.83
C ASN A 628 -23.74 -6.01 -2.28
N VAL A 629 -23.16 -4.92 -2.77
CA VAL A 629 -21.85 -4.43 -2.31
C VAL A 629 -21.94 -3.49 -1.10
N GLY A 630 -23.02 -2.72 -0.98
CA GLY A 630 -23.22 -1.79 0.12
C GLY A 630 -22.61 -0.41 -0.09
N ASP A 631 -22.28 0.25 1.02
CA ASP A 631 -21.86 1.66 1.08
C ASP A 631 -20.42 1.91 0.63
N LYS A 632 -19.62 0.87 0.41
CA LYS A 632 -18.20 0.93 -0.01
C LYS A 632 -17.98 0.64 -1.50
N TRP A 633 -19.03 0.77 -2.31
CA TRP A 633 -19.00 0.45 -3.75
C TRP A 633 -17.95 1.25 -4.54
N ASP A 634 -17.68 2.48 -4.12
CA ASP A 634 -16.74 3.39 -4.74
C ASP A 634 -15.28 2.97 -4.48
N LEU A 635 -14.97 2.58 -3.24
CA LEU A 635 -13.68 1.99 -2.87
C LEU A 635 -13.47 0.61 -3.51
N LEU A 636 -14.53 -0.20 -3.63
CA LEU A 636 -14.50 -1.45 -4.38
C LEU A 636 -14.07 -1.20 -5.83
N ILE A 637 -14.74 -0.26 -6.52
CA ILE A 637 -14.43 0.07 -7.91
C ILE A 637 -12.99 0.57 -8.06
N LEU A 638 -12.51 1.39 -7.11
CA LEU A 638 -11.11 1.84 -7.08
C LEU A 638 -10.13 0.66 -7.03
N ILE A 639 -10.30 -0.25 -6.06
CA ILE A 639 -9.39 -1.38 -5.86
C ILE A 639 -9.47 -2.35 -7.05
N PHE A 640 -10.66 -2.56 -7.61
CA PHE A 640 -10.86 -3.35 -8.82
C PHE A 640 -10.16 -2.73 -10.03
N TYR A 641 -10.28 -1.41 -10.22
CA TYR A 641 -9.58 -0.68 -11.28
C TYR A 641 -8.06 -0.84 -11.14
N ILE A 642 -7.50 -0.61 -9.95
CA ILE A 642 -6.05 -0.73 -9.69
C ILE A 642 -5.58 -2.15 -10.03
N PHE A 643 -6.30 -3.17 -9.55
CA PHE A 643 -5.99 -4.57 -9.82
C PHE A 643 -5.91 -4.88 -11.33
N HIS A 644 -6.96 -4.52 -12.07
CA HIS A 644 -7.01 -4.83 -13.50
C HIS A 644 -6.06 -3.97 -14.32
N LYS A 645 -5.92 -2.69 -14.00
CA LYS A 645 -5.03 -1.80 -14.73
C LYS A 645 -3.56 -2.17 -14.56
N TYR A 646 -3.16 -2.56 -13.34
CA TYR A 646 -1.83 -3.08 -13.10
C TYR A 646 -1.53 -4.34 -13.94
N ASN A 647 -2.46 -5.29 -13.96
CA ASN A 647 -2.30 -6.54 -14.71
C ASN A 647 -2.31 -6.31 -16.23
N GLU A 648 -3.12 -5.37 -16.72
CA GLU A 648 -3.16 -4.94 -18.12
C GLU A 648 -1.81 -4.38 -18.58
N LEU A 649 -1.21 -3.46 -17.80
CA LEU A 649 0.06 -2.83 -18.13
C LEU A 649 1.23 -3.80 -18.11
N ASN A 650 1.20 -4.78 -17.20
CA ASN A 650 2.25 -5.79 -17.06
C ASN A 650 2.03 -7.04 -17.92
N LYS A 651 0.89 -7.14 -18.61
CA LYS A 651 0.51 -8.28 -19.47
C LYS A 651 0.48 -9.62 -18.73
N ASN A 652 0.25 -9.61 -17.41
CA ASN A 652 0.27 -10.81 -16.58
C ASN A 652 -0.86 -11.77 -16.94
N PHE A 653 -2.09 -11.26 -17.02
CA PHE A 653 -3.25 -11.97 -17.56
C PHE A 653 -4.21 -10.94 -18.14
N ILE A 654 -4.53 -11.06 -19.43
CA ILE A 654 -5.45 -10.13 -20.07
C ILE A 654 -6.85 -10.77 -20.03
N ASN A 655 -7.67 -10.39 -19.04
CA ASN A 655 -9.11 -10.65 -19.09
C ASN A 655 -9.73 -9.69 -20.11
N ILE A 656 -9.69 -10.11 -21.37
CA ILE A 656 -10.15 -9.36 -22.53
C ILE A 656 -11.66 -9.57 -22.69
N ILE A 657 -12.43 -8.49 -22.73
CA ILE A 657 -13.88 -8.48 -23.00
C ILE A 657 -14.13 -8.82 -24.48
N THR A 658 -13.35 -8.17 -25.33
CA THR A 658 -13.09 -8.34 -26.78
C THR A 658 -11.72 -7.69 -27.03
N ASN A 659 -11.00 -7.97 -28.12
CA ASN A 659 -9.60 -7.54 -28.38
C ASN A 659 -9.21 -6.08 -28.00
N ASP A 660 -10.17 -5.17 -27.78
CA ASP A 660 -9.98 -3.74 -27.51
C ASP A 660 -10.64 -3.17 -26.23
N ILE A 661 -11.26 -3.97 -25.33
CA ILE A 661 -11.93 -3.43 -24.11
C ILE A 661 -11.47 -4.14 -22.83
N TYR A 662 -11.02 -3.36 -21.84
CA TYR A 662 -10.51 -3.85 -20.56
C TYR A 662 -11.50 -3.68 -19.39
N LEU A 663 -11.37 -4.53 -18.37
CA LEU A 663 -12.15 -4.43 -17.13
C LEU A 663 -11.88 -3.15 -16.34
N SER A 664 -10.67 -2.59 -16.49
CA SER A 664 -10.31 -1.26 -15.98
C SER A 664 -11.20 -0.17 -16.58
N ASP A 665 -11.44 -0.19 -17.90
CA ASP A 665 -12.33 0.76 -18.59
C ASP A 665 -13.78 0.64 -18.14
N PHE A 666 -14.25 -0.61 -17.98
CA PHE A 666 -15.59 -0.89 -17.47
C PHE A 666 -15.80 -0.29 -16.07
N ALA A 667 -14.84 -0.48 -15.17
CA ALA A 667 -14.91 0.02 -13.80
C ALA A 667 -15.08 1.55 -13.75
N ILE A 668 -14.32 2.27 -14.59
CA ILE A 668 -14.42 3.74 -14.69
C ILE A 668 -15.79 4.16 -15.21
N LYS A 669 -16.29 3.50 -16.27
CA LYS A 669 -17.59 3.83 -16.86
C LYS A 669 -18.74 3.55 -15.91
N LEU A 670 -18.64 2.47 -15.13
CA LEU A 670 -19.60 2.17 -14.07
C LEU A 670 -19.63 3.26 -13.00
N TYR A 671 -18.47 3.69 -12.52
CA TYR A 671 -18.37 4.79 -11.55
C TYR A 671 -19.05 6.07 -12.06
N GLN A 672 -18.72 6.49 -13.29
CA GLN A 672 -19.31 7.67 -13.93
C GLN A 672 -20.82 7.54 -14.11
N TYR A 673 -21.29 6.34 -14.49
CA TYR A 673 -22.72 6.07 -14.67
C TYR A 673 -23.50 6.19 -13.36
N ILE A 674 -22.96 5.68 -12.25
CA ILE A 674 -23.58 5.75 -10.93
C ILE A 674 -23.78 7.21 -10.51
N LEU A 675 -22.76 8.04 -10.68
CA LEU A 675 -22.81 9.47 -10.35
C LEU A 675 -23.75 10.25 -11.27
N LYS A 676 -23.62 10.06 -12.60
CA LYS A 676 -24.47 10.74 -13.62
C LYS A 676 -25.97 10.52 -13.37
N ASN A 677 -26.35 9.32 -12.90
CA ASN A 677 -27.74 8.96 -12.65
C ASN A 677 -28.19 9.19 -11.19
N GLY A 678 -27.30 9.66 -10.30
CA GLY A 678 -27.64 9.93 -8.91
C GLY A 678 -28.02 8.70 -8.08
N ILE A 679 -27.55 7.50 -8.46
CA ILE A 679 -27.94 6.22 -7.83
C ILE A 679 -26.95 5.73 -6.77
N GLN A 680 -25.97 6.56 -6.36
CA GLN A 680 -24.95 6.19 -5.38
C GLN A 680 -25.50 5.65 -4.05
N LYS A 681 -26.72 6.05 -3.63
CA LYS A 681 -27.34 5.63 -2.35
C LYS A 681 -28.33 4.46 -2.52
N SER A 682 -28.41 3.87 -3.71
CA SER A 682 -29.38 2.82 -4.00
C SER A 682 -29.14 1.52 -3.22
N TYR A 683 -27.96 1.35 -2.63
CA TYR A 683 -27.66 0.23 -1.71
C TYR A 683 -28.55 0.19 -0.45
N ASN A 684 -29.14 1.33 -0.09
CA ASN A 684 -30.07 1.46 1.04
C ASN A 684 -31.55 1.27 0.68
N ILE A 685 -31.87 1.03 -0.60
CA ILE A 685 -33.26 0.83 -1.02
C ILE A 685 -33.79 -0.46 -0.39
N LYS A 686 -34.97 -0.37 0.22
CA LYS A 686 -35.70 -1.51 0.78
C LYS A 686 -36.80 -1.93 -0.20
N PRO A 687 -37.15 -3.22 -0.27
CA PRO A 687 -38.31 -3.63 -1.05
C PRO A 687 -39.57 -3.00 -0.45
N PHE A 688 -40.38 -2.33 -1.29
CA PHE A 688 -41.62 -1.69 -0.84
C PHE A 688 -42.70 -2.73 -0.49
N LEU A 689 -42.71 -3.87 -1.19
CA LEU A 689 -43.55 -5.02 -0.87
C LEU A 689 -42.85 -5.97 0.10
N LYS A 690 -43.58 -6.39 1.14
CA LYS A 690 -43.10 -7.35 2.13
C LYS A 690 -43.56 -8.77 1.79
N TRP A 691 -42.76 -9.76 2.18
CA TRP A 691 -43.02 -11.18 1.90
C TRP A 691 -44.44 -11.66 2.23
N PRO A 692 -45.07 -11.31 3.38
CA PRO A 692 -46.44 -11.73 3.68
C PRO A 692 -47.46 -11.30 2.61
N ASN A 693 -47.30 -10.11 2.04
CA ASN A 693 -48.20 -9.56 1.02
C ASN A 693 -47.97 -10.25 -0.34
N ILE A 694 -46.72 -10.62 -0.62
CA ILE A 694 -46.33 -11.26 -1.89
C ILE A 694 -46.72 -12.74 -1.89
N LYS A 695 -46.60 -13.44 -0.76
CA LYS A 695 -46.81 -14.89 -0.65
C LYS A 695 -48.21 -15.33 -1.11
N HIS A 696 -49.24 -14.49 -0.91
CA HIS A 696 -50.59 -14.75 -1.40
C HIS A 696 -50.66 -14.89 -2.93
N HIS A 697 -49.80 -14.18 -3.66
CA HIS A 697 -49.74 -14.22 -5.12
C HIS A 697 -48.78 -15.28 -5.67
N PHE A 698 -47.92 -15.86 -4.82
CA PHE A 698 -46.88 -16.83 -5.19
C PHE A 698 -46.80 -18.00 -4.19
N PRO A 699 -47.86 -18.82 -4.05
CA PRO A 699 -47.92 -19.89 -3.04
C PRO A 699 -46.85 -20.97 -3.25
N ASN A 700 -46.34 -21.12 -4.48
CA ASN A 700 -45.38 -22.16 -4.87
C ASN A 700 -43.91 -21.71 -4.80
N ILE A 701 -43.62 -20.43 -4.53
CA ILE A 701 -42.22 -19.97 -4.38
C ILE A 701 -41.70 -20.41 -3.01
N ALA A 702 -40.65 -21.21 -3.01
CA ALA A 702 -40.00 -21.68 -1.79
C ALA A 702 -39.39 -20.52 -0.97
N SER A 703 -39.50 -20.60 0.36
CA SER A 703 -39.03 -19.56 1.29
C SER A 703 -37.53 -19.25 1.20
N ASN A 704 -36.72 -20.11 0.60
CA ASN A 704 -35.29 -19.86 0.36
C ASN A 704 -35.04 -18.88 -0.81
N ARG A 705 -36.04 -18.58 -1.65
CA ARG A 705 -35.96 -17.63 -2.78
C ARG A 705 -36.44 -16.21 -2.42
N ILE A 706 -36.75 -15.94 -1.15
CA ILE A 706 -37.24 -14.63 -0.70
C ILE A 706 -36.30 -13.49 -1.10
N ASN A 707 -34.99 -13.70 -0.99
CA ASN A 707 -34.00 -12.68 -1.34
C ASN A 707 -34.02 -12.36 -2.84
N GLU A 708 -34.14 -13.37 -3.69
CA GLU A 708 -34.27 -13.21 -5.14
C GLU A 708 -35.55 -12.43 -5.50
N VAL A 709 -36.67 -12.72 -4.83
CA VAL A 709 -37.92 -11.97 -5.00
C VAL A 709 -37.74 -10.51 -4.58
N TYR A 710 -37.10 -10.24 -3.45
CA TYR A 710 -36.82 -8.87 -3.01
C TYR A 710 -35.86 -8.13 -3.95
N GLU A 711 -34.85 -8.79 -4.51
CA GLU A 711 -34.00 -8.21 -5.55
C GLU A 711 -34.83 -7.81 -6.77
N GLN A 712 -35.71 -8.69 -7.25
CA GLN A 712 -36.58 -8.38 -8.39
C GLN A 712 -37.56 -7.22 -8.09
N ILE A 713 -38.04 -7.10 -6.86
CA ILE A 713 -38.86 -5.95 -6.42
C ILE A 713 -38.05 -4.66 -6.46
N ILE A 714 -36.83 -4.66 -5.90
CA ILE A 714 -35.96 -3.48 -5.90
C ILE A 714 -35.61 -3.08 -7.34
N HIS A 715 -35.31 -4.06 -8.19
CA HIS A 715 -35.07 -3.87 -9.61
C HIS A 715 -36.27 -3.20 -10.30
N PHE A 716 -37.47 -3.75 -10.12
CA PHE A 716 -38.71 -3.17 -10.64
C PHE A 716 -38.93 -1.74 -10.13
N THR A 717 -38.79 -1.52 -8.82
CA THR A 717 -39.03 -0.22 -8.16
C THR A 717 -38.16 0.88 -8.77
N CYS A 718 -36.91 0.57 -9.11
CA CYS A 718 -35.98 1.54 -9.67
C CYS A 718 -36.30 1.95 -11.11
N ILE A 719 -37.06 1.12 -11.81
CA ILE A 719 -37.45 1.32 -13.21
C ILE A 719 -38.85 1.94 -13.30
N HIS A 720 -39.80 1.39 -12.55
CA HIS A 720 -41.23 1.64 -12.70
C HIS A 720 -41.87 2.37 -11.50
N GLY A 721 -41.13 2.55 -10.40
CA GLY A 721 -41.64 3.11 -9.15
C GLY A 721 -42.38 2.08 -8.27
N GLU A 722 -42.98 2.56 -7.18
CA GLU A 722 -43.70 1.73 -6.20
C GLU A 722 -45.15 1.45 -6.65
N LYS A 723 -45.29 0.70 -7.74
CA LYS A 723 -46.60 0.29 -8.26
C LYS A 723 -46.85 -1.18 -7.98
N GLU A 724 -47.69 -1.47 -6.99
CA GLU A 724 -47.92 -2.82 -6.48
C GLU A 724 -48.45 -3.80 -7.53
N GLU A 725 -49.53 -3.45 -8.24
CA GLU A 725 -50.16 -4.34 -9.23
C GLU A 725 -49.21 -4.68 -10.40
N GLU A 726 -48.55 -3.67 -10.96
CA GLU A 726 -47.57 -3.83 -12.04
C GLU A 726 -46.36 -4.66 -11.58
N CYS A 727 -45.90 -4.47 -10.33
CA CYS A 727 -44.82 -5.23 -9.74
C CYS A 727 -45.19 -6.71 -9.58
N ILE A 728 -46.41 -7.01 -9.12
CA ILE A 728 -46.90 -8.39 -9.00
C ILE A 728 -46.97 -9.05 -10.37
N GLU A 729 -47.45 -8.35 -11.40
CA GLU A 729 -47.48 -8.89 -12.77
C GLU A 729 -46.08 -9.14 -13.33
N PHE A 730 -45.13 -8.23 -13.07
CA PHE A 730 -43.72 -8.40 -13.41
C PHE A 730 -43.13 -9.65 -12.74
N LEU A 731 -43.33 -9.83 -11.44
CA LEU A 731 -42.86 -11.00 -10.71
C LEU A 731 -43.49 -12.29 -11.24
N LYS A 732 -44.79 -12.28 -11.61
CA LYS A 732 -45.45 -13.44 -12.23
C LYS A 732 -44.77 -13.84 -13.54
N LYS A 733 -44.44 -12.86 -14.39
CA LYS A 733 -43.71 -13.12 -15.65
C LYS A 733 -42.29 -13.61 -15.41
N HIS A 734 -41.64 -13.17 -14.33
CA HIS A 734 -40.28 -13.56 -14.00
C HIS A 734 -40.19 -15.00 -13.46
N PHE A 735 -41.07 -15.36 -12.52
CA PHE A 735 -41.01 -16.64 -11.82
C PHE A 735 -41.86 -17.78 -12.46
N ASN A 736 -42.78 -17.47 -13.38
CA ASN A 736 -43.57 -18.50 -14.10
C ASN A 736 -43.03 -18.85 -15.50
N LYS A 737 -41.77 -18.52 -15.84
CA LYS A 737 -41.16 -19.06 -17.06
C LYS A 737 -40.91 -20.56 -16.85
N PRO A 738 -41.34 -21.45 -17.78
CA PRO A 738 -40.89 -22.83 -17.76
C PRO A 738 -39.37 -22.86 -17.95
N GLU A 739 -38.67 -23.63 -17.12
CA GLU A 739 -37.22 -23.89 -17.25
C GLU A 739 -36.86 -24.51 -18.61
#